data_AF-A0A4V2RZF6-F1
#
_entry.id   AF-A0A4V2RZF6-F1
#
_cell.length_a   1.000
_cell.length_b   1.000
_cell.length_c   1.000
_cell.angle_alpha   90.00
_cell.angle_beta   90.00
_cell.angle_gamma   90.00
#
_symmetry.space_group_name_H-M   'P 1'
#
loop_
_entity.id
_entity.type
_entity.pdbx_description
1 polymer ?
#
loop_
_entity_poly.entity_id
_entity_poly.type
_entity_poly.pdbx_seq_one_letter_code
_entity_poly.pdbx_strand_id
1 'polypeptide(L)'
;MAALITVLLLGRSDQAVAAGSPEDPAAHRLAERYAPVVRLQEDSSSCADSEQFQPTDVEAVLGDQQVALRGPWRPPDLVKPQPEGKDLGLGFPGHFLDFPGDPLRPGCDYAEWSARINATHPATVYAHVASDPGFPGKLTLEYWFFYVFNDYNNTHEGDWESIRLVFEAATPAAALTTSPTAVGFSQHGGAERARWDDAKLEIVDGTHPVVYPAAGSHANKFGRRLYLGRGSEGLGCDDTTNPGPELRPRVAYVPMADYVQQYPWLAFEGRWGERQRSFFDGPTGPNMKDSWTTPIQDAETTWRDDSTTVPAGTLLGPSSTDAFCTAVATGSNLVRETLDRIWLLGLLLAALVVLIWFAASRTRWSDADPLPARKRRAWGQAVSAALRLFRARPGLFAGFAAAFVVLSLVTIVLARVQMARRDAPADLAAPTESAPGFWASLVALAVTLLTIATYFALLAAVTATLDQLDRGVPVTAALMVRQVVSDWRPLTRAAVQYVVVIAALTIFVATIPLAVYYAVSRAFAVPIVVAERCSGGPALRRSRMLVRGRWWRTAVPLAIIIGLGLAAGPVAGISLLLGTDLSPTLINVVSSLLFALAMPVAAAAVAYLYFDRAASMPESPGSGEMPDAGRTYSRDGDGRVEQDLPSVRSDS
;
A
#
# COMPACT_ATOMS: atom_id res chain seq x y z
N MET A 1 -103.75 11.91 -27.32
CA MET A 1 -103.64 11.00 -26.15
C MET A 1 -102.34 10.23 -26.31
N ALA A 2 -101.21 10.83 -25.95
CA ALA A 2 -100.57 10.79 -24.63
C ALA A 2 -100.03 9.39 -24.29
N ALA A 3 -98.79 9.13 -24.72
CA ALA A 3 -98.00 7.95 -24.41
C ALA A 3 -96.82 8.35 -23.50
N LEU A 4 -96.48 7.43 -22.59
CA LEU A 4 -95.59 7.52 -21.44
C LEU A 4 -94.26 8.27 -21.65
N ILE A 5 -93.92 9.08 -20.62
CA ILE A 5 -92.62 9.67 -20.39
C ILE A 5 -91.75 8.68 -19.60
N THR A 6 -90.60 8.30 -20.14
CA THR A 6 -89.50 7.65 -19.41
C THR A 6 -88.36 8.65 -19.30
N VAL A 7 -88.06 9.09 -18.07
CA VAL A 7 -86.92 9.97 -17.76
C VAL A 7 -85.67 9.11 -17.58
N LEU A 8 -84.68 9.29 -18.45
CA LEU A 8 -83.31 8.84 -18.22
C LEU A 8 -82.62 9.79 -17.23
N LEU A 9 -82.12 9.25 -16.12
CA LEU A 9 -81.21 9.93 -15.20
C LEU A 9 -79.79 9.87 -15.78
N LEU A 10 -79.28 11.04 -16.17
CA LEU A 10 -77.87 11.28 -16.52
C LEU A 10 -77.03 11.18 -15.24
N GLY A 11 -76.15 10.18 -15.17
CA GLY A 11 -75.10 10.09 -14.16
C GLY A 11 -74.02 11.15 -14.40
N ARG A 12 -73.69 11.93 -13.38
CA ARG A 12 -72.50 12.78 -13.34
C ARG A 12 -71.26 11.89 -13.35
N SER A 13 -70.40 12.10 -14.34
CA SER A 13 -69.02 11.65 -14.34
C SER A 13 -68.21 12.53 -13.40
N ASP A 14 -68.04 12.07 -12.16
CA ASP A 14 -66.98 12.59 -11.31
C ASP A 14 -65.63 12.20 -11.95
N GLN A 15 -64.88 13.22 -12.36
CA GLN A 15 -63.48 13.06 -12.72
C GLN A 15 -62.75 12.50 -11.49
N ALA A 16 -62.34 11.23 -11.58
CA ALA A 16 -61.37 10.67 -10.67
C ALA A 16 -60.06 11.44 -10.85
N VAL A 17 -59.79 12.37 -9.93
CA VAL A 17 -58.45 12.84 -9.64
C VAL A 17 -57.62 11.60 -9.35
N ALA A 18 -56.61 11.34 -10.18
CA ALA A 18 -55.64 10.28 -9.95
C ALA A 18 -55.03 10.48 -8.56
N ALA A 19 -55.38 9.60 -7.63
CA ALA A 19 -54.73 9.52 -6.34
C ALA A 19 -53.30 9.01 -6.59
N GLY A 20 -52.31 9.91 -6.54
CA GLY A 20 -50.94 9.50 -6.28
C GLY A 20 -50.90 8.81 -4.92
N SER A 21 -50.21 7.67 -4.82
CA SER A 21 -49.91 7.03 -3.55
C SER A 21 -49.35 8.07 -2.57
N PRO A 22 -49.77 8.07 -1.29
CA PRO A 22 -49.33 9.08 -0.35
C PRO A 22 -47.83 8.94 -0.13
N GLU A 23 -47.06 9.99 -0.42
CA GLU A 23 -45.75 10.18 0.20
C GLU A 23 -45.89 9.85 1.70
N ASP A 24 -45.06 8.97 2.26
CA ASP A 24 -44.99 8.79 3.72
C ASP A 24 -44.20 9.99 4.29
N PRO A 25 -44.86 11.02 4.84
CA PRO A 25 -44.18 12.25 5.22
C PRO A 25 -43.35 12.05 6.49
N ALA A 26 -43.59 10.97 7.24
CA ALA A 26 -42.73 10.59 8.36
C ALA A 26 -41.44 9.96 7.87
N ALA A 27 -41.50 9.10 6.84
CA ALA A 27 -40.31 8.50 6.24
C ALA A 27 -39.41 9.54 5.55
N HIS A 28 -39.99 10.46 4.79
CA HIS A 28 -39.23 11.55 4.17
C HIS A 28 -38.54 12.43 5.24
N ARG A 29 -39.27 12.82 6.30
CA ARG A 29 -38.66 13.58 7.41
C ARG A 29 -37.58 12.79 8.16
N LEU A 30 -37.71 11.47 8.26
CA LEU A 30 -36.70 10.61 8.86
C LEU A 30 -35.42 10.61 8.00
N ALA A 31 -35.57 10.50 6.68
CA ALA A 31 -34.48 10.57 5.71
C ALA A 31 -33.75 11.91 5.70
N GLU A 32 -34.46 13.03 5.82
CA GLU A 32 -33.82 14.35 5.93
C GLU A 32 -33.09 14.53 7.28
N ARG A 33 -33.70 14.06 8.38
CA ARG A 33 -33.14 14.22 9.73
C ARG A 33 -31.79 13.55 9.93
N TYR A 34 -31.60 12.36 9.35
CA TYR A 34 -30.40 11.54 9.53
C TYR A 34 -29.48 11.55 8.30
N ALA A 35 -29.65 12.52 7.39
CA ALA A 35 -28.87 12.61 6.16
C ALA A 35 -27.36 12.57 6.44
N PRO A 36 -26.57 11.76 5.73
CA PRO A 36 -25.15 11.66 6.00
C PRO A 36 -24.40 12.96 5.66
N VAL A 37 -23.33 13.19 6.41
CA VAL A 37 -22.28 14.13 6.04
C VAL A 37 -21.15 13.33 5.40
N VAL A 38 -20.69 13.73 4.22
CA VAL A 38 -19.63 13.03 3.48
C VAL A 38 -18.34 13.85 3.56
N ARG A 39 -17.22 13.19 3.86
CA ARG A 39 -15.87 13.76 3.82
C ARG A 39 -15.01 12.95 2.84
N LEU A 40 -15.05 13.36 1.57
CA LEU A 40 -14.21 12.79 0.49
C LEU A 40 -12.74 13.12 0.74
N GLN A 41 -11.81 12.36 0.18
CA GLN A 41 -10.39 12.70 0.25
C GLN A 41 -10.14 14.01 -0.53
N GLU A 42 -9.25 14.87 -0.04
CA GLU A 42 -8.99 16.18 -0.64
C GLU A 42 -8.45 16.05 -2.07
N ASP A 43 -9.04 16.81 -2.99
CA ASP A 43 -8.63 16.89 -4.39
C ASP A 43 -7.19 17.41 -4.50
N SER A 44 -6.34 16.65 -5.18
CA SER A 44 -5.05 17.11 -5.68
C SER A 44 -5.26 17.74 -7.06
N SER A 45 -4.33 18.58 -7.51
CA SER A 45 -4.38 19.15 -8.87
C SER A 45 -4.17 18.12 -10.00
N SER A 46 -4.01 16.83 -9.66
CA SER A 46 -3.69 15.73 -10.57
C SER A 46 -4.81 14.70 -10.53
N CYS A 47 -5.33 14.33 -11.70
CA CYS A 47 -6.34 13.27 -11.84
C CYS A 47 -5.79 11.86 -11.51
N ALA A 48 -4.52 11.74 -11.15
CA ALA A 48 -3.87 10.46 -10.84
C ALA A 48 -3.69 10.21 -9.33
N ASP A 49 -3.83 11.25 -8.49
CA ASP A 49 -3.31 11.24 -7.11
C ASP A 49 -4.35 11.61 -6.04
N SER A 50 -5.64 11.75 -6.37
CA SER A 50 -6.69 12.07 -5.40
C SER A 50 -8.07 11.49 -5.73
N GLU A 51 -8.97 11.53 -4.74
CA GLU A 51 -10.40 11.34 -4.97
C GLU A 51 -10.93 12.42 -5.94
N GLN A 52 -11.80 12.02 -6.86
CA GLN A 52 -12.30 12.85 -7.96
C GLN A 52 -13.81 12.67 -8.19
N PHE A 53 -14.41 11.75 -7.44
CA PHE A 53 -15.79 11.33 -7.57
C PHE A 53 -16.53 11.67 -6.28
N GLN A 54 -17.65 12.36 -6.46
CA GLN A 54 -18.61 12.62 -5.40
C GLN A 54 -19.88 11.82 -5.67
N PRO A 55 -20.75 11.62 -4.65
CA PRO A 55 -22.06 11.02 -4.85
C PRO A 55 -22.84 11.76 -5.94
N THR A 56 -23.09 11.09 -7.06
CA THR A 56 -23.62 11.67 -8.29
C THR A 56 -25.08 11.28 -8.45
N ASP A 57 -25.90 12.25 -8.86
CA ASP A 57 -27.30 11.96 -9.22
C ASP A 57 -27.35 11.05 -10.45
N VAL A 58 -27.97 9.88 -10.32
CA VAL A 58 -28.17 8.92 -11.40
C VAL A 58 -28.85 9.57 -12.60
N GLU A 59 -29.81 10.47 -12.38
CA GLU A 59 -30.52 11.16 -13.46
C GLU A 59 -29.65 12.22 -14.16
N ALA A 60 -28.47 12.54 -13.62
CA ALA A 60 -27.48 13.38 -14.29
C ALA A 60 -26.56 12.57 -15.21
N VAL A 61 -26.43 11.27 -14.94
CA VAL A 61 -25.67 10.31 -15.76
C VAL A 61 -26.55 9.72 -16.85
N LEU A 62 -27.75 9.28 -16.46
CA LEU A 62 -28.82 8.96 -17.39
C LEU A 62 -29.23 10.25 -18.11
N GLY A 63 -29.43 10.18 -19.42
CA GLY A 63 -29.68 11.38 -20.22
C GLY A 63 -28.42 12.14 -20.68
N ASP A 64 -27.20 11.76 -20.28
CA ASP A 64 -25.98 12.24 -20.95
C ASP A 64 -25.81 11.56 -22.32
N GLN A 65 -25.48 12.33 -23.35
CA GLN A 65 -25.33 11.84 -24.73
C GLN A 65 -24.17 10.86 -24.90
N GLN A 66 -23.22 10.84 -23.97
CA GLN A 66 -22.07 9.96 -23.97
C GLN A 66 -22.33 8.61 -23.30
N VAL A 67 -23.46 8.46 -22.61
CA VAL A 67 -23.85 7.19 -21.97
C VAL A 67 -24.66 6.35 -22.95
N ALA A 68 -24.39 5.05 -22.98
CA ALA A 68 -25.11 4.10 -23.82
C ALA A 68 -25.62 2.90 -23.02
N LEU A 69 -26.82 2.43 -23.35
CA LEU A 69 -27.28 1.10 -22.95
C LEU A 69 -26.83 0.09 -23.99
N ARG A 70 -26.13 -0.96 -23.55
CA ARG A 70 -25.62 -2.04 -24.39
C ARG A 70 -26.20 -3.40 -24.03
N GLY A 71 -26.29 -4.24 -25.05
CA GLY A 71 -26.85 -5.57 -24.94
C GLY A 71 -25.88 -6.62 -24.36
N PRO A 72 -26.41 -7.78 -23.94
CA PRO A 72 -25.63 -8.87 -23.35
C PRO A 72 -24.74 -9.64 -24.34
N TRP A 73 -24.79 -9.33 -25.64
CA TRP A 73 -24.12 -10.12 -26.68
C TRP A 73 -22.59 -9.92 -26.70
N ARG A 74 -21.88 -10.77 -27.47
CA ARG A 74 -20.43 -10.67 -27.67
C ARG A 74 -20.11 -10.66 -29.17
N PRO A 75 -19.68 -9.52 -29.75
CA PRO A 75 -19.49 -8.22 -29.11
C PRO A 75 -20.83 -7.60 -28.64
N PRO A 76 -20.79 -6.66 -27.67
CA PRO A 76 -21.99 -5.99 -27.17
C PRO A 76 -22.49 -4.92 -28.16
N ASP A 77 -23.74 -5.06 -28.60
CA ASP A 77 -24.39 -4.10 -29.51
C ASP A 77 -25.01 -2.92 -28.75
N LEU A 78 -25.06 -1.76 -29.40
CA LEU A 78 -25.73 -0.56 -28.90
C LEU A 78 -27.26 -0.79 -28.93
N VAL A 79 -27.90 -0.71 -27.77
CA VAL A 79 -29.36 -0.79 -27.64
C VAL A 79 -29.98 0.59 -27.70
N LYS A 80 -29.45 1.53 -26.90
CA LYS A 80 -29.94 2.91 -26.85
C LYS A 80 -28.83 3.89 -26.47
N PRO A 81 -28.53 4.92 -27.28
CA PRO A 81 -27.73 6.05 -26.82
C PRO A 81 -28.57 6.95 -25.92
N GLN A 82 -27.93 7.63 -24.96
CA GLN A 82 -28.58 8.57 -24.04
C GLN A 82 -29.81 7.95 -23.34
N PRO A 83 -29.65 6.81 -22.63
CA PRO A 83 -30.77 6.19 -21.93
C PRO A 83 -31.24 7.11 -20.79
N GLU A 84 -32.55 7.29 -20.67
CA GLU A 84 -33.20 7.94 -19.53
C GLU A 84 -33.71 6.87 -18.56
N GLY A 85 -34.05 7.23 -17.31
CA GLY A 85 -34.51 6.26 -16.33
C GLY A 85 -35.71 5.41 -16.79
N LYS A 86 -36.68 6.01 -17.50
CA LYS A 86 -37.84 5.30 -18.07
C LYS A 86 -37.47 4.20 -19.08
N ASP A 87 -36.31 4.33 -19.72
CA ASP A 87 -35.83 3.34 -20.69
C ASP A 87 -35.28 2.08 -20.03
N LEU A 88 -34.99 2.13 -18.73
CA LEU A 88 -34.48 1.00 -17.96
C LEU A 88 -35.59 0.25 -17.19
N GLY A 89 -36.83 0.76 -17.25
CA GLY A 89 -37.99 0.23 -16.52
C GLY A 89 -38.40 -1.21 -16.85
N LEU A 90 -37.83 -1.82 -17.91
CA LEU A 90 -38.08 -3.21 -18.31
C LEU A 90 -37.06 -4.20 -17.72
N GLY A 91 -36.19 -3.76 -16.83
CA GLY A 91 -35.18 -4.59 -16.17
C GLY A 91 -33.91 -4.79 -16.97
N PHE A 92 -34.00 -5.29 -18.21
CA PHE A 92 -32.83 -5.54 -19.07
C PHE A 92 -31.73 -6.41 -18.41
N PRO A 93 -32.06 -7.63 -17.94
CA PRO A 93 -31.05 -8.52 -17.36
C PRO A 93 -29.88 -8.78 -18.32
N GLY A 94 -28.66 -8.76 -17.80
CA GLY A 94 -27.42 -8.98 -18.54
C GLY A 94 -26.98 -7.83 -19.47
N HIS A 95 -27.77 -6.76 -19.58
CA HIS A 95 -27.36 -5.52 -20.23
C HIS A 95 -26.43 -4.72 -19.32
N PHE A 96 -25.84 -3.66 -19.86
CA PHE A 96 -25.00 -2.77 -19.09
C PHE A 96 -25.05 -1.34 -19.64
N LEU A 97 -24.83 -0.38 -18.74
CA LEU A 97 -24.54 1.00 -19.10
C LEU A 97 -23.05 1.12 -19.47
N ASP A 98 -22.74 1.93 -20.47
CA ASP A 98 -21.39 2.20 -20.98
C ASP A 98 -21.14 3.70 -20.83
N PHE A 99 -20.15 4.08 -20.03
CA PHE A 99 -19.80 5.46 -19.71
C PHE A 99 -18.67 5.97 -20.63
N PRO A 100 -18.44 7.30 -20.73
CA PRO A 100 -17.38 7.82 -21.59
C PRO A 100 -15.97 7.55 -21.03
N GLY A 101 -15.31 6.51 -21.55
CA GLY A 101 -13.91 6.24 -21.27
C GLY A 101 -13.47 4.83 -21.67
N ASP A 102 -12.30 4.43 -21.19
CA ASP A 102 -11.84 3.04 -21.16
C ASP A 102 -11.50 2.70 -19.70
N PRO A 103 -12.27 1.86 -19.00
CA PRO A 103 -12.04 1.58 -17.58
C PRO A 103 -10.70 0.89 -17.32
N LEU A 104 -10.10 0.26 -18.34
CA LEU A 104 -8.77 -0.35 -18.23
C LEU A 104 -7.64 0.67 -18.41
N ARG A 105 -7.94 1.85 -18.98
CA ARG A 105 -7.00 2.96 -19.23
C ARG A 105 -7.70 4.30 -18.97
N PRO A 106 -8.17 4.56 -17.75
CA PRO A 106 -9.11 5.65 -17.48
C PRO A 106 -8.52 7.05 -17.70
N GLY A 107 -7.19 7.21 -17.60
CA GLY A 107 -6.55 8.53 -17.75
C GLY A 107 -7.20 9.55 -16.81
N CYS A 108 -7.65 10.68 -17.35
CA CYS A 108 -8.50 11.62 -16.61
C CYS A 108 -9.97 11.60 -17.12
N ASP A 109 -10.36 10.68 -18.00
CA ASP A 109 -11.60 10.79 -18.78
C ASP A 109 -12.85 10.81 -17.87
N TYR A 110 -12.93 9.84 -16.95
CA TYR A 110 -14.05 9.73 -16.01
C TYR A 110 -14.08 10.88 -15.00
N ALA A 111 -12.92 11.37 -14.58
CA ALA A 111 -12.84 12.45 -13.61
C ALA A 111 -13.25 13.80 -14.21
N GLU A 112 -12.78 14.10 -15.42
CA GLU A 112 -13.22 15.28 -16.15
C GLU A 112 -14.72 15.21 -16.45
N TRP A 113 -15.25 14.02 -16.76
CA TRP A 113 -16.68 13.82 -16.96
C TRP A 113 -17.49 13.99 -15.66
N SER A 114 -17.04 13.39 -14.56
CA SER A 114 -17.60 13.57 -13.21
C SER A 114 -17.68 15.06 -12.86
N ALA A 115 -16.57 15.80 -13.01
CA ALA A 115 -16.52 17.23 -12.74
C ALA A 115 -17.52 18.04 -13.59
N ARG A 116 -17.68 17.68 -14.88
CA ARG A 116 -18.68 18.33 -15.75
C ARG A 116 -20.11 18.08 -15.30
N ILE A 117 -20.46 16.83 -14.98
CA ILE A 117 -21.81 16.46 -14.50
C ILE A 117 -22.13 17.18 -13.19
N ASN A 118 -21.18 17.12 -12.25
CA ASN A 118 -21.33 17.61 -10.90
C ASN A 118 -21.23 19.14 -10.78
N ALA A 119 -20.72 19.84 -11.81
CA ALA A 119 -20.79 21.29 -11.89
C ALA A 119 -22.22 21.82 -12.06
N THR A 120 -23.13 21.01 -12.62
CA THR A 120 -24.53 21.41 -12.86
C THR A 120 -25.54 20.65 -12.01
N HIS A 121 -25.15 19.52 -11.43
CA HIS A 121 -26.02 18.70 -10.59
C HIS A 121 -25.45 18.61 -9.17
N PRO A 122 -26.26 18.86 -8.14
CA PRO A 122 -25.79 18.75 -6.76
C PRO A 122 -25.50 17.28 -6.42
N ALA A 123 -24.50 17.07 -5.55
CA ALA A 123 -24.24 15.75 -4.98
C ALA A 123 -25.53 15.20 -4.36
N THR A 124 -25.87 13.94 -4.67
CA THR A 124 -27.17 13.35 -4.31
C THR A 124 -26.97 11.96 -3.70
N VAL A 125 -27.75 11.65 -2.67
CA VAL A 125 -27.87 10.31 -2.07
C VAL A 125 -29.31 9.86 -2.11
N TYR A 126 -29.56 8.57 -2.38
CA TYR A 126 -30.91 8.01 -2.42
C TYR A 126 -31.26 7.39 -1.08
N ALA A 127 -32.32 7.89 -0.45
CA ALA A 127 -32.74 7.38 0.84
C ALA A 127 -34.00 6.53 0.71
N HIS A 128 -34.02 5.35 1.33
CA HIS A 128 -35.25 4.58 1.45
C HIS A 128 -35.41 4.01 2.85
N VAL A 129 -36.65 3.68 3.17
CA VAL A 129 -37.02 3.10 4.45
C VAL A 129 -37.62 1.72 4.22
N ALA A 130 -37.02 0.71 4.82
CA ALA A 130 -37.42 -0.67 4.67
C ALA A 130 -37.67 -1.36 6.02
N SER A 131 -38.75 -2.12 6.08
CA SER A 131 -39.02 -3.12 7.12
C SER A 131 -38.41 -4.46 6.73
N ASP A 132 -37.97 -5.25 7.70
CA ASP A 132 -37.50 -6.61 7.46
C ASP A 132 -38.50 -7.64 8.04
N PRO A 133 -39.04 -8.56 7.21
CA PRO A 133 -39.99 -9.58 7.68
C PRO A 133 -39.46 -10.47 8.81
N GLY A 134 -38.14 -10.70 8.87
CA GLY A 134 -37.50 -11.49 9.92
C GLY A 134 -37.37 -10.77 11.26
N PHE A 135 -37.55 -9.44 11.27
CA PHE A 135 -37.36 -8.59 12.45
C PHE A 135 -38.55 -7.64 12.64
N PRO A 136 -39.74 -8.17 12.95
CA PRO A 136 -40.91 -7.35 13.18
C PRO A 136 -40.66 -6.37 14.33
N GLY A 137 -41.09 -5.12 14.16
CA GLY A 137 -40.84 -4.06 15.13
C GLY A 137 -39.54 -3.30 14.93
N LYS A 138 -38.73 -3.67 13.92
CA LYS A 138 -37.56 -2.90 13.49
C LYS A 138 -37.75 -2.32 12.10
N LEU A 139 -37.01 -1.26 11.83
CA LEU A 139 -37.02 -0.55 10.56
C LEU A 139 -35.62 -0.05 10.26
N THR A 140 -35.30 0.03 8.98
CA THR A 140 -34.01 0.53 8.49
C THR A 140 -34.21 1.79 7.68
N LEU A 141 -33.26 2.71 7.80
CA LEU A 141 -33.11 3.85 6.93
C LEU A 141 -31.78 3.70 6.20
N GLU A 142 -31.83 3.60 4.89
CA GLU A 142 -30.67 3.39 4.04
C GLU A 142 -30.42 4.59 3.17
N TYR A 143 -29.15 4.94 3.01
CA TYR A 143 -28.68 5.91 2.05
C TYR A 143 -27.77 5.21 1.05
N TRP A 144 -28.04 5.36 -0.24
CA TRP A 144 -27.27 4.82 -1.34
C TRP A 144 -26.52 5.95 -2.06
N PHE A 145 -25.24 5.71 -2.31
CA PHE A 145 -24.31 6.61 -2.97
C PHE A 145 -23.95 6.00 -4.31
N PHE A 146 -24.15 6.75 -5.39
CA PHE A 146 -23.69 6.36 -6.71
C PHE A 146 -22.45 7.17 -7.08
N TYR A 147 -21.39 6.49 -7.51
CA TYR A 147 -20.20 7.14 -8.10
C TYR A 147 -20.09 6.71 -9.56
N VAL A 148 -19.64 7.61 -10.42
CA VAL A 148 -19.56 7.32 -11.86
C VAL A 148 -18.45 6.33 -12.21
N PHE A 149 -17.42 6.21 -11.35
CA PHE A 149 -16.26 5.38 -11.61
C PHE A 149 -15.58 4.99 -10.29
N ASN A 150 -15.14 3.73 -10.20
CA ASN A 150 -14.32 3.17 -9.12
C ASN A 150 -12.86 3.09 -9.60
N ASP A 151 -11.99 3.99 -9.14
CA ASP A 151 -10.55 3.97 -9.46
C ASP A 151 -9.73 3.26 -8.37
N TYR A 152 -10.05 1.99 -8.16
CA TYR A 152 -9.36 1.15 -7.18
C TYR A 152 -8.68 -0.06 -7.84
N ASN A 153 -8.14 -0.97 -7.03
CA ASN A 153 -7.51 -2.22 -7.48
C ASN A 153 -8.42 -3.07 -8.39
N ASN A 154 -9.73 -2.95 -8.20
CA ASN A 154 -10.76 -3.59 -9.02
C ASN A 154 -11.50 -2.57 -9.90
N THR A 155 -10.76 -1.68 -10.57
CA THR A 155 -11.37 -0.54 -11.27
C THR A 155 -12.53 -0.91 -12.19
N HIS A 156 -13.60 -0.12 -12.14
CA HIS A 156 -14.78 -0.33 -12.98
C HIS A 156 -15.60 0.94 -13.11
N GLU A 157 -16.36 1.01 -14.20
CA GLU A 157 -17.42 2.02 -14.34
C GLU A 157 -18.53 1.77 -13.33
N GLY A 158 -19.07 2.87 -12.80
CA GLY A 158 -20.15 2.90 -11.81
C GLY A 158 -19.75 2.29 -10.47
N ASP A 159 -20.28 2.85 -9.39
CA ASP A 159 -20.11 2.29 -8.06
C ASP A 159 -21.31 2.56 -7.18
N TRP A 160 -21.70 1.57 -6.37
CA TRP A 160 -22.85 1.66 -5.49
C TRP A 160 -22.45 1.29 -4.07
N GLU A 161 -22.46 2.30 -3.21
CA GLU A 161 -22.15 2.17 -1.79
C GLU A 161 -23.40 2.52 -0.96
N SER A 162 -23.45 2.10 0.30
CA SER A 162 -24.54 2.44 1.20
C SER A 162 -24.14 2.58 2.68
N ILE A 163 -24.92 3.39 3.39
CA ILE A 163 -24.96 3.34 4.85
C ILE A 163 -26.37 3.00 5.31
N ARG A 164 -26.49 2.29 6.42
CA ARG A 164 -27.77 1.82 6.94
C ARG A 164 -27.90 2.05 8.44
N LEU A 165 -28.96 2.73 8.84
CA LEU A 165 -29.31 2.98 10.24
C LEU A 165 -30.44 2.02 10.64
N VAL A 166 -30.28 1.35 11.77
CA VAL A 166 -31.27 0.40 12.31
C VAL A 166 -32.01 1.04 13.47
N PHE A 167 -33.34 0.98 13.45
CA PHE A 167 -34.22 1.50 14.49
C PHE A 167 -35.01 0.36 15.13
N GLU A 168 -35.16 0.41 16.46
CA GLU A 168 -36.13 -0.41 17.21
C GLU A 168 -37.51 0.27 17.16
N ALA A 169 -38.05 0.40 15.96
CA ALA A 169 -39.34 1.01 15.69
C ALA A 169 -40.03 0.32 14.50
N ALA A 170 -41.34 0.07 14.62
CA ALA A 170 -42.12 -0.58 13.57
C ALA A 170 -42.52 0.35 12.41
N THR A 171 -42.43 1.67 12.61
CA THR A 171 -42.89 2.68 11.64
C THR A 171 -41.96 3.89 11.62
N PRO A 172 -41.92 4.65 10.51
CA PRO A 172 -41.11 5.86 10.43
C PRO A 172 -41.50 6.93 11.46
N ALA A 173 -42.80 7.05 11.76
CA ALA A 173 -43.30 7.97 12.78
C ALA A 173 -42.79 7.62 14.19
N ALA A 174 -42.75 6.33 14.53
CA ALA A 174 -42.14 5.87 15.78
C ALA A 174 -40.61 6.07 15.77
N ALA A 175 -39.95 5.79 14.65
CA ALA A 175 -38.50 5.99 14.49
C ALA A 175 -38.08 7.44 14.71
N LEU A 176 -38.90 8.43 14.31
CA LEU A 176 -38.65 9.86 14.57
C LEU A 176 -38.60 10.22 16.06
N THR A 177 -39.14 9.38 16.95
CA THR A 177 -39.15 9.62 18.41
C THR A 177 -37.99 8.95 19.15
N THR A 178 -37.18 8.16 18.44
CA THR A 178 -36.02 7.46 19.00
C THR A 178 -34.76 7.74 18.18
N SER A 179 -33.61 7.38 18.73
CA SER A 179 -32.36 7.29 17.96
C SER A 179 -32.22 5.89 17.33
N PRO A 180 -31.40 5.76 16.27
CA PRO A 180 -30.95 4.46 15.79
C PRO A 180 -30.24 3.69 16.90
N THR A 181 -30.23 2.36 16.81
CA THR A 181 -29.45 1.49 17.70
C THR A 181 -28.08 1.16 17.12
N ALA A 182 -27.99 1.05 15.80
CA ALA A 182 -26.75 0.77 15.09
C ALA A 182 -26.73 1.45 13.72
N VAL A 183 -25.54 1.62 13.19
CA VAL A 183 -25.28 2.02 11.82
C VAL A 183 -24.25 1.09 11.19
N GLY A 184 -24.45 0.71 9.94
CA GLY A 184 -23.51 -0.06 9.14
C GLY A 184 -23.05 0.72 7.93
N PHE A 185 -21.74 0.75 7.70
CA PHE A 185 -21.11 1.40 6.54
C PHE A 185 -20.59 0.32 5.58
N SER A 186 -21.06 0.33 4.34
CA SER A 186 -20.64 -0.63 3.31
C SER A 186 -19.15 -0.51 2.98
N GLN A 187 -18.52 -1.66 2.76
CA GLN A 187 -17.10 -1.76 2.43
C GLN A 187 -16.90 -2.99 1.55
N HIS A 188 -16.71 -2.80 0.25
CA HIS A 188 -16.49 -3.89 -0.71
C HIS A 188 -17.59 -4.96 -0.62
N GLY A 189 -17.25 -6.16 -0.16
CA GLY A 189 -18.19 -7.29 -0.03
C GLY A 189 -18.88 -7.40 1.33
N GLY A 190 -18.74 -6.42 2.23
CA GLY A 190 -19.35 -6.44 3.56
C GLY A 190 -19.58 -5.04 4.12
N ALA A 191 -19.66 -4.92 5.45
CA ALA A 191 -19.81 -3.63 6.11
C ALA A 191 -19.20 -3.65 7.52
N GLU A 192 -18.92 -2.46 8.06
CA GLU A 192 -18.54 -2.28 9.45
C GLU A 192 -19.70 -1.67 10.25
N ARG A 193 -19.98 -2.22 11.42
CA ARG A 193 -21.01 -1.78 12.37
C ARG A 193 -20.42 -0.81 13.39
N ALA A 194 -21.19 0.21 13.73
CA ALA A 194 -21.06 0.99 14.95
C ALA A 194 -22.39 1.00 15.70
N ARG A 195 -22.36 0.99 17.04
CA ARG A 195 -23.54 1.41 17.82
C ARG A 195 -23.71 2.92 17.68
N TRP A 196 -24.93 3.42 17.86
CA TRP A 196 -25.20 4.85 17.72
C TRP A 196 -24.41 5.72 18.73
N ASP A 197 -24.07 5.16 19.88
CA ASP A 197 -23.26 5.80 20.93
C ASP A 197 -21.78 5.41 20.90
N ASP A 198 -21.33 4.71 19.86
CA ASP A 198 -19.96 4.23 19.74
C ASP A 198 -18.97 5.38 19.48
N ALA A 199 -17.82 5.34 20.14
CA ALA A 199 -16.82 6.42 20.09
C ALA A 199 -16.16 6.59 18.71
N LYS A 200 -16.30 5.59 17.82
CA LYS A 200 -15.84 5.65 16.43
C LYS A 200 -16.86 6.31 15.50
N LEU A 201 -18.15 6.39 15.88
CA LEU A 201 -19.17 7.04 15.08
C LEU A 201 -19.14 8.54 15.35
N GLU A 202 -18.75 9.32 14.35
CA GLU A 202 -18.86 10.78 14.41
C GLU A 202 -20.26 11.21 13.95
N ILE A 203 -20.92 12.03 14.76
CA ILE A 203 -22.26 12.56 14.48
C ILE A 203 -22.20 14.09 14.54
N VAL A 204 -22.59 14.73 13.45
CA VAL A 204 -22.73 16.19 13.34
C VAL A 204 -24.18 16.59 13.61
N ASP A 205 -24.37 17.72 14.31
CA ASP A 205 -25.67 18.27 14.71
C ASP A 205 -26.59 17.28 15.48
N GLY A 206 -26.01 16.22 16.05
CA GLY A 206 -26.70 15.20 16.83
C GLY A 206 -27.47 14.14 16.01
N THR A 207 -27.54 14.26 14.68
CA THR A 207 -28.29 13.31 13.83
C THR A 207 -27.58 12.91 12.53
N HIS A 208 -26.55 13.62 12.08
CA HIS A 208 -25.93 13.37 10.78
C HIS A 208 -24.66 12.51 10.94
N PRO A 209 -24.68 11.21 10.59
CA PRO A 209 -23.47 10.39 10.65
C PRO A 209 -22.45 10.89 9.63
N VAL A 210 -21.19 11.02 10.05
CA VAL A 210 -20.08 11.36 9.15
C VAL A 210 -19.54 10.11 8.49
N VAL A 211 -19.49 10.14 7.17
CA VAL A 211 -18.99 9.07 6.31
C VAL A 211 -17.68 9.52 5.69
N TYR A 212 -16.65 8.66 5.74
CA TYR A 212 -15.38 8.85 5.06
C TYR A 212 -15.26 7.81 3.94
N PRO A 213 -15.74 8.09 2.72
CA PRO A 213 -15.50 7.22 1.57
C PRO A 213 -13.99 7.15 1.30
N ALA A 214 -13.47 5.94 1.12
CA ALA A 214 -12.08 5.74 0.77
C ALA A 214 -11.79 6.15 -0.68
N ALA A 215 -10.62 6.75 -0.93
CA ALA A 215 -10.30 7.21 -2.27
C ALA A 215 -10.27 6.07 -3.29
N GLY A 216 -10.93 6.29 -4.42
CA GLY A 216 -11.04 5.36 -5.55
C GLY A 216 -12.02 4.22 -5.32
N SER A 217 -12.05 3.62 -4.11
CA SER A 217 -12.91 2.47 -3.77
C SER A 217 -14.29 2.82 -3.24
N HIS A 218 -14.45 4.05 -2.75
CA HIS A 218 -15.65 4.57 -2.07
C HIS A 218 -16.11 3.78 -0.84
N ALA A 219 -15.39 2.75 -0.41
CA ALA A 219 -15.70 1.97 0.77
C ALA A 219 -15.87 2.90 1.99
N ASN A 220 -17.03 2.88 2.62
CA ASN A 220 -17.40 3.81 3.67
C ASN A 220 -16.71 3.47 5.00
N LYS A 221 -15.93 4.41 5.54
CA LYS A 221 -15.18 4.26 6.80
C LYS A 221 -15.68 5.22 7.89
N PHE A 222 -15.45 4.83 9.14
CA PHE A 222 -15.80 5.63 10.32
C PHE A 222 -14.76 6.69 10.71
N GLY A 223 -13.61 6.76 10.04
CA GLY A 223 -12.61 7.75 10.41
C GLY A 223 -11.42 7.83 9.47
N ARG A 224 -10.54 8.78 9.77
CA ARG A 224 -9.38 9.18 8.95
C ARG A 224 -8.20 8.22 9.15
N ARG A 225 -8.16 7.12 8.41
CA ARG A 225 -7.12 6.09 8.54
C ARG A 225 -6.82 5.44 7.20
N LEU A 226 -5.69 4.74 7.15
CA LEU A 226 -5.43 3.76 6.11
C LEU A 226 -5.96 2.41 6.60
N TYR A 227 -6.88 1.82 5.84
CA TYR A 227 -7.54 0.56 6.15
C TYR A 227 -6.96 -0.55 5.29
N LEU A 228 -6.79 -1.73 5.87
CA LEU A 228 -6.19 -2.88 5.21
C LEU A 228 -7.29 -3.83 4.73
N GLY A 229 -7.45 -3.93 3.41
CA GLY A 229 -8.39 -4.81 2.75
C GLY A 229 -7.86 -6.23 2.60
N ARG A 230 -8.54 -7.19 3.25
CA ARG A 230 -8.45 -8.63 2.95
C ARG A 230 -9.81 -9.30 3.08
N GLY A 231 -10.13 -10.23 2.18
CA GLY A 231 -11.40 -10.96 2.22
C GLY A 231 -12.60 -10.05 1.96
N SER A 232 -13.56 -9.99 2.89
CA SER A 232 -14.74 -9.11 2.76
C SER A 232 -14.41 -7.62 2.92
N GLU A 233 -13.25 -7.26 3.48
CA GLU A 233 -12.76 -5.87 3.55
C GLU A 233 -12.16 -5.36 2.22
N GLY A 234 -12.24 -6.16 1.13
CA GLY A 234 -11.58 -5.86 -0.14
C GLY A 234 -10.18 -6.47 -0.25
N LEU A 235 -9.42 -6.07 -1.27
CA LEU A 235 -8.01 -6.45 -1.46
C LEU A 235 -7.17 -5.20 -1.75
N GLY A 236 -6.24 -4.89 -0.83
CA GLY A 236 -5.39 -3.71 -0.94
C GLY A 236 -5.54 -2.82 0.29
N CYS A 237 -5.43 -1.51 0.10
CA CYS A 237 -5.56 -0.55 1.18
C CYS A 237 -6.45 0.61 0.78
N ASP A 238 -7.47 0.86 1.60
CA ASP A 238 -8.43 1.95 1.46
C ASP A 238 -7.91 3.17 2.24
N ASP A 239 -7.74 4.31 1.56
CA ASP A 239 -7.22 5.53 2.17
C ASP A 239 -8.33 6.56 2.45
N THR A 240 -8.35 7.08 3.67
CA THR A 240 -9.22 8.19 4.11
C THR A 240 -8.44 9.22 4.93
N THR A 241 -7.11 9.20 4.85
CA THR A 241 -6.23 9.94 5.77
C THR A 241 -6.28 11.46 5.58
N ASN A 242 -6.56 11.94 4.37
CA ASN A 242 -6.63 13.36 4.05
C ASN A 242 -8.04 13.81 3.61
N PRO A 243 -9.05 13.82 4.50
CA PRO A 243 -10.39 14.26 4.13
C PRO A 243 -10.40 15.75 3.79
N GLY A 244 -11.08 16.08 2.70
CA GLY A 244 -11.46 17.43 2.32
C GLY A 244 -12.60 17.99 3.18
N PRO A 245 -13.21 19.11 2.72
CA PRO A 245 -14.26 19.79 3.45
C PRO A 245 -15.56 18.95 3.56
N GLU A 246 -16.43 19.40 4.45
CA GLU A 246 -17.76 18.79 4.65
C GLU A 246 -18.65 18.92 3.41
N LEU A 247 -19.11 17.79 2.88
CA LEU A 247 -20.13 17.71 1.83
C LEU A 247 -21.46 17.24 2.43
N ARG A 248 -22.55 17.98 2.16
CA ARG A 248 -23.92 17.59 2.53
C ARG A 248 -24.72 17.31 1.25
N PRO A 249 -24.84 16.03 0.84
CA PRO A 249 -25.60 15.67 -0.35
C PRO A 249 -27.09 15.97 -0.19
N ARG A 250 -27.76 16.24 -1.31
CA ARG A 250 -29.21 16.27 -1.40
C ARG A 250 -29.78 14.86 -1.16
N VAL A 251 -30.83 14.75 -0.35
CA VAL A 251 -31.54 13.49 -0.15
C VAL A 251 -32.63 13.33 -1.22
N ALA A 252 -32.51 12.32 -2.05
CA ALA A 252 -33.57 11.86 -2.95
C ALA A 252 -34.31 10.70 -2.29
N TYR A 253 -35.48 10.97 -1.69
CA TYR A 253 -36.25 9.93 -1.02
C TYR A 253 -36.95 9.00 -2.03
N VAL A 254 -36.84 7.69 -1.80
CA VAL A 254 -37.37 6.60 -2.62
C VAL A 254 -38.46 5.85 -1.82
N PRO A 255 -39.74 5.97 -2.21
CA PRO A 255 -40.83 5.30 -1.50
C PRO A 255 -40.97 3.84 -1.94
N MET A 256 -40.74 2.90 -1.02
CA MET A 256 -40.67 1.47 -1.34
C MET A 256 -41.95 0.84 -1.92
N ALA A 257 -43.14 1.42 -1.68
CA ALA A 257 -44.39 0.86 -2.17
C ALA A 257 -44.51 0.88 -3.71
N ASP A 258 -44.02 1.94 -4.36
CA ASP A 258 -44.15 2.19 -5.80
C ASP A 258 -42.85 2.78 -6.41
N TYR A 259 -41.68 2.41 -5.86
CA TYR A 259 -40.42 3.11 -6.17
C TYR A 259 -40.08 3.13 -7.66
N VAL A 260 -40.41 2.08 -8.43
CA VAL A 260 -40.19 2.02 -9.89
C VAL A 260 -41.04 3.03 -10.65
N GLN A 261 -42.22 3.42 -10.12
CA GLN A 261 -43.04 4.43 -10.77
C GLN A 261 -42.38 5.82 -10.69
N GLN A 262 -41.72 6.12 -9.56
CA GLN A 262 -41.06 7.41 -9.34
C GLN A 262 -39.62 7.43 -9.85
N TYR A 263 -38.91 6.31 -9.76
CA TYR A 263 -37.53 6.11 -10.19
C TYR A 263 -37.45 4.86 -11.09
N PRO A 264 -37.86 4.93 -12.36
CA PRO A 264 -37.94 3.76 -13.23
C PRO A 264 -36.61 3.03 -13.45
N TRP A 265 -35.48 3.72 -13.31
CA TRP A 265 -34.15 3.10 -13.39
C TRP A 265 -33.86 2.12 -12.26
N LEU A 266 -34.57 2.19 -11.12
CA LEU A 266 -34.44 1.19 -10.05
C LEU A 266 -34.98 -0.19 -10.45
N ALA A 267 -35.68 -0.30 -11.58
CA ALA A 267 -36.03 -1.61 -12.13
C ALA A 267 -34.84 -2.30 -12.82
N PHE A 268 -33.76 -1.58 -13.14
CA PHE A 268 -32.65 -2.11 -13.94
C PHE A 268 -31.95 -3.28 -13.26
N GLU A 269 -31.84 -4.40 -13.97
CA GLU A 269 -31.20 -5.66 -13.57
C GLU A 269 -29.87 -5.89 -14.30
N GLY A 270 -29.39 -4.88 -15.02
CA GLY A 270 -28.10 -4.90 -15.69
C GLY A 270 -26.98 -4.35 -14.81
N ARG A 271 -25.83 -4.08 -15.46
CA ARG A 271 -24.65 -3.50 -14.81
C ARG A 271 -24.61 -1.99 -15.00
N TRP A 272 -24.27 -1.30 -13.93
CA TRP A 272 -24.01 0.12 -13.91
C TRP A 272 -22.55 0.34 -14.30
N GLY A 273 -22.25 0.28 -15.59
CA GLY A 273 -20.87 0.37 -16.11
C GLY A 273 -20.49 -0.80 -17.03
N GLU A 274 -19.46 -0.58 -17.85
CA GLU A 274 -19.03 -1.49 -18.92
C GLU A 274 -18.86 -2.91 -18.40
N ARG A 275 -19.29 -3.88 -19.23
CA ARG A 275 -19.07 -5.28 -18.93
C ARG A 275 -17.63 -5.71 -19.19
N GLN A 276 -16.91 -6.04 -18.12
CA GLN A 276 -15.52 -6.48 -18.15
C GLN A 276 -15.34 -7.91 -17.59
N ARG A 277 -14.08 -8.36 -17.45
CA ARG A 277 -13.78 -9.67 -16.85
C ARG A 277 -13.59 -9.57 -15.35
N SER A 278 -14.14 -10.55 -14.63
CA SER A 278 -13.87 -10.78 -13.21
C SER A 278 -14.30 -9.60 -12.33
N PHE A 279 -13.37 -8.95 -11.64
CA PHE A 279 -13.63 -7.92 -10.64
C PHE A 279 -13.59 -6.50 -11.22
N PHE A 280 -13.31 -6.34 -12.52
CA PHE A 280 -13.37 -5.05 -13.22
C PHE A 280 -14.76 -4.75 -13.82
N ASP A 281 -15.75 -5.60 -13.54
CA ASP A 281 -17.08 -5.56 -14.13
C ASP A 281 -17.96 -4.56 -13.37
N GLY A 282 -18.73 -3.72 -14.08
CA GLY A 282 -19.63 -2.75 -13.44
C GLY A 282 -20.60 -3.42 -12.46
N PRO A 283 -20.92 -2.78 -11.32
CA PRO A 283 -21.76 -3.37 -10.28
C PRO A 283 -23.22 -3.46 -10.72
N THR A 284 -23.97 -4.32 -10.06
CA THR A 284 -25.45 -4.28 -10.13
C THR A 284 -26.01 -3.19 -9.21
N GLY A 285 -27.21 -2.71 -9.52
CA GLY A 285 -27.88 -1.65 -8.76
C GLY A 285 -28.38 -2.08 -7.37
N PRO A 286 -28.91 -1.12 -6.59
CA PRO A 286 -29.43 -1.37 -5.24
C PRO A 286 -30.50 -2.45 -5.18
N ASN A 287 -31.46 -2.43 -6.12
CA ASN A 287 -32.56 -3.40 -6.26
C ASN A 287 -32.11 -4.86 -6.36
N MET A 288 -30.85 -5.12 -6.73
CA MET A 288 -30.29 -6.46 -6.86
C MET A 288 -29.51 -6.92 -5.62
N LYS A 289 -29.47 -6.14 -4.55
CA LYS A 289 -28.80 -6.52 -3.30
C LYS A 289 -29.83 -7.11 -2.34
N ASP A 290 -29.49 -8.20 -1.65
CA ASP A 290 -30.34 -8.77 -0.59
C ASP A 290 -30.73 -7.72 0.46
N SER A 291 -29.79 -6.80 0.68
CA SER A 291 -29.91 -5.70 1.61
C SER A 291 -30.97 -4.65 1.21
N TRP A 292 -31.47 -4.65 -0.04
CA TRP A 292 -32.58 -3.80 -0.46
C TRP A 292 -33.94 -4.25 0.08
N THR A 293 -34.15 -5.56 0.24
CA THR A 293 -35.43 -6.15 0.67
C THR A 293 -35.40 -6.75 2.07
N THR A 294 -34.26 -7.28 2.49
CA THR A 294 -34.06 -7.91 3.81
C THR A 294 -32.83 -7.32 4.51
N PRO A 295 -32.89 -6.02 4.85
CA PRO A 295 -31.73 -5.24 5.25
C PRO A 295 -31.13 -5.62 6.61
N ILE A 296 -31.94 -6.15 7.53
CA ILE A 296 -31.49 -6.53 8.87
C ILE A 296 -30.93 -7.95 8.84
N GLN A 297 -31.56 -8.86 8.08
CA GLN A 297 -30.99 -10.20 7.85
C GLN A 297 -29.61 -10.13 7.19
N ASP A 298 -29.45 -9.29 6.15
CA ASP A 298 -28.14 -9.02 5.54
C ASP A 298 -27.15 -8.51 6.61
N ALA A 299 -27.54 -7.50 7.38
CA ALA A 299 -26.69 -6.90 8.42
C ALA A 299 -26.19 -7.91 9.47
N GLU A 300 -27.04 -8.81 9.95
CA GLU A 300 -26.65 -9.85 10.92
C GLU A 300 -25.63 -10.85 10.35
N THR A 301 -25.51 -10.97 9.03
CA THR A 301 -24.59 -11.90 8.37
C THR A 301 -23.31 -11.26 7.85
N THR A 302 -23.38 -10.00 7.40
CA THR A 302 -22.28 -9.35 6.68
C THR A 302 -21.54 -8.30 7.51
N TRP A 303 -22.14 -7.78 8.59
CA TRP A 303 -21.54 -6.71 9.37
C TRP A 303 -20.49 -7.22 10.33
N ARG A 304 -19.32 -6.58 10.29
CA ARG A 304 -18.22 -6.80 11.23
C ARG A 304 -18.20 -5.68 12.26
N ASP A 305 -17.68 -5.98 13.44
CA ASP A 305 -17.58 -4.97 14.49
C ASP A 305 -16.44 -3.98 14.28
N ASP A 306 -15.38 -4.35 13.57
CA ASP A 306 -14.24 -3.49 13.33
C ASP A 306 -13.59 -3.77 11.97
N SER A 307 -12.98 -2.73 11.40
CA SER A 307 -12.11 -2.86 10.22
C SER A 307 -10.64 -2.86 10.59
N THR A 308 -9.87 -3.59 9.81
CA THR A 308 -8.42 -3.69 10.00
C THR A 308 -7.76 -2.40 9.55
N THR A 309 -6.95 -1.77 10.41
CA THR A 309 -6.21 -0.54 10.09
C THR A 309 -4.73 -0.83 9.92
N VAL A 310 -4.10 -0.13 8.97
CA VAL A 310 -2.65 -0.09 8.85
C VAL A 310 -2.10 0.72 10.02
N PRO A 311 -1.20 0.17 10.86
CA PRO A 311 -0.65 0.90 11.99
C PRO A 311 0.06 2.17 11.52
N ALA A 312 -0.24 3.32 12.15
CA ALA A 312 0.45 4.56 11.85
C ALA A 312 1.92 4.47 12.28
N GLY A 313 2.83 4.92 11.40
CA GLY A 313 4.26 4.96 11.65
C GLY A 313 5.01 3.73 11.13
N THR A 314 6.20 3.96 10.58
CA THR A 314 7.08 2.90 10.11
C THR A 314 7.83 2.27 11.28
N LEU A 315 7.69 0.96 11.46
CA LEU A 315 8.65 0.20 12.27
C LEU A 315 10.00 0.16 11.57
N LEU A 316 11.04 -0.30 12.26
CA LEU A 316 12.34 -0.46 11.63
C LEU A 316 12.32 -1.42 10.44
N GLY A 317 12.92 -0.97 9.35
CA GLY A 317 12.92 -1.68 8.07
C GLY A 317 11.64 -1.41 7.28
N PRO A 318 11.50 -1.97 6.08
CA PRO A 318 10.30 -1.76 5.28
C PRO A 318 9.07 -2.41 5.96
N SER A 319 7.99 -1.65 6.09
CA SER A 319 6.70 -2.11 6.61
C SER A 319 6.10 -3.19 5.72
N SER A 320 5.57 -4.27 6.31
CA SER A 320 4.93 -5.35 5.54
C SER A 320 3.55 -4.95 5.04
N THR A 321 2.81 -4.17 5.81
CA THR A 321 1.51 -3.62 5.39
C THR A 321 1.67 -2.67 4.22
N ASP A 322 2.67 -1.79 4.25
CA ASP A 322 2.86 -0.79 3.19
C ASP A 322 3.39 -1.47 1.92
N ALA A 323 4.29 -2.45 2.09
CA ALA A 323 4.75 -3.30 1.01
C ALA A 323 3.60 -4.12 0.40
N PHE A 324 2.66 -4.60 1.22
CA PHE A 324 1.44 -5.26 0.74
C PHE A 324 0.57 -4.30 -0.08
N CYS A 325 0.22 -3.14 0.48
CA CYS A 325 -0.59 -2.12 -0.22
C CYS A 325 0.03 -1.79 -1.59
N THR A 326 1.34 -1.51 -1.61
CA THR A 326 2.09 -1.16 -2.83
C THR A 326 2.11 -2.31 -3.82
N ALA A 327 2.35 -3.54 -3.35
CA ALA A 327 2.41 -4.71 -4.21
C ALA A 327 1.06 -5.03 -4.84
N VAL A 328 -0.04 -4.92 -4.09
CA VAL A 328 -1.41 -5.11 -4.60
C VAL A 328 -1.76 -4.02 -5.61
N ALA A 329 -1.50 -2.75 -5.31
CA ALA A 329 -1.75 -1.64 -6.25
C ALA A 329 -0.98 -1.83 -7.56
N THR A 330 0.34 -2.09 -7.45
CA THR A 330 1.20 -2.33 -8.63
C THR A 330 0.75 -3.56 -9.42
N GLY A 331 0.43 -4.65 -8.72
CA GLY A 331 0.00 -5.90 -9.33
C GLY A 331 -1.34 -5.76 -10.05
N SER A 332 -2.29 -5.05 -9.44
CA SER A 332 -3.61 -4.79 -10.00
C SER A 332 -3.52 -3.91 -11.26
N ASN A 333 -2.69 -2.86 -11.23
CA ASN A 333 -2.40 -2.04 -12.41
C ASN A 333 -1.77 -2.85 -13.54
N LEU A 334 -0.81 -3.73 -13.23
CA LEU A 334 -0.20 -4.61 -14.22
C LEU A 334 -1.22 -5.57 -14.83
N VAL A 335 -2.11 -6.16 -14.02
CA VAL A 335 -3.17 -7.06 -14.51
C VAL A 335 -4.17 -6.29 -15.37
N ARG A 336 -4.59 -5.09 -14.95
CA ARG A 336 -5.49 -4.19 -15.68
C ARG A 336 -4.93 -3.85 -17.06
N GLU A 337 -3.71 -3.31 -17.12
CA GLU A 337 -3.07 -2.90 -18.37
C GLU A 337 -2.83 -4.05 -19.35
N THR A 338 -2.74 -5.28 -18.83
CA THR A 338 -2.50 -6.49 -19.61
C THR A 338 -3.74 -7.38 -19.75
N LEU A 339 -4.93 -6.93 -19.34
CA LEU A 339 -6.14 -7.76 -19.35
C LEU A 339 -6.52 -8.22 -20.77
N ASP A 340 -6.34 -7.35 -21.76
CA ASP A 340 -6.51 -7.67 -23.19
C ASP A 340 -5.38 -8.55 -23.77
N ARG A 341 -4.26 -8.62 -23.06
CA ARG A 341 -2.99 -9.24 -23.50
C ARG A 341 -2.44 -10.15 -22.40
N ILE A 342 -3.23 -11.09 -21.92
CA ILE A 342 -2.83 -12.04 -20.86
C ILE A 342 -1.51 -12.79 -21.21
N TRP A 343 -1.24 -13.02 -22.49
CA TRP A 343 0.03 -13.60 -22.94
C TRP A 343 1.24 -12.71 -22.60
N LEU A 344 1.10 -11.39 -22.64
CA LEU A 344 2.14 -10.43 -22.25
C LEU A 344 2.39 -10.52 -20.75
N LEU A 345 1.34 -10.59 -19.93
CA LEU A 345 1.47 -10.84 -18.49
C LEU A 345 2.24 -12.14 -18.24
N GLY A 346 1.84 -13.22 -18.91
CA GLY A 346 2.53 -14.52 -18.83
C GLY A 346 4.01 -14.43 -19.21
N LEU A 347 4.34 -13.69 -20.28
CA LEU A 347 5.72 -13.44 -20.70
C LEU A 347 6.52 -12.61 -19.69
N LEU A 348 5.92 -11.56 -19.12
CA LEU A 348 6.56 -10.71 -18.11
C LEU A 348 6.88 -11.53 -16.85
N LEU A 349 5.92 -12.34 -16.39
CA LEU A 349 6.12 -13.25 -15.26
C LEU A 349 7.17 -14.33 -15.56
N ALA A 350 7.12 -14.93 -16.76
CA ALA A 350 8.14 -15.89 -17.19
C ALA A 350 9.53 -15.25 -17.27
N ALA A 351 9.64 -14.04 -17.82
CA ALA A 351 10.89 -13.29 -17.88
C ALA A 351 11.43 -12.98 -16.48
N LEU A 352 10.57 -12.58 -15.53
CA LEU A 352 10.95 -12.37 -14.14
C LEU A 352 11.49 -13.66 -13.50
N VAL A 353 10.80 -14.79 -13.68
CA VAL A 353 11.25 -16.10 -13.19
C VAL A 353 12.60 -16.48 -13.81
N VAL A 354 12.76 -16.30 -15.13
CA VAL A 354 14.02 -16.57 -15.84
C VAL A 354 15.14 -15.66 -15.35
N LEU A 355 14.88 -14.38 -15.07
CA LEU A 355 15.87 -13.45 -14.52
C LEU A 355 16.31 -13.84 -13.11
N ILE A 356 15.36 -14.23 -12.24
CA ILE A 356 15.66 -14.72 -10.89
C ILE A 356 16.48 -16.01 -10.97
N TRP A 357 16.05 -16.96 -11.80
CA TRP A 357 16.76 -18.22 -12.03
C TRP A 357 18.16 -17.99 -12.62
N PHE A 358 18.29 -17.08 -13.59
CA PHE A 358 19.55 -16.70 -14.20
C PHE A 358 20.49 -16.07 -13.18
N ALA A 359 20.00 -15.14 -12.36
CA ALA A 359 20.78 -14.55 -11.28
C ALA A 359 21.28 -15.65 -10.32
N ALA A 360 20.37 -16.49 -9.82
CA ALA A 360 20.67 -17.57 -8.87
C ALA A 360 21.59 -18.66 -9.44
N SER A 361 21.53 -18.95 -10.74
CA SER A 361 22.36 -19.96 -11.41
C SER A 361 23.72 -19.43 -11.86
N ARG A 362 23.86 -18.13 -12.15
CA ARG A 362 25.13 -17.49 -12.55
C ARG A 362 26.03 -17.13 -11.36
N THR A 363 25.86 -17.80 -10.23
CA THR A 363 26.74 -17.68 -9.07
C THR A 363 27.12 -19.05 -8.52
N ARG A 364 28.18 -19.08 -7.71
CA ARG A 364 28.57 -20.26 -6.94
C ARG A 364 28.00 -20.13 -5.52
N TRP A 365 27.50 -21.23 -4.99
CA TRP A 365 26.98 -21.32 -3.61
C TRP A 365 27.82 -22.24 -2.72
N SER A 366 28.62 -23.13 -3.32
CA SER A 366 29.58 -24.02 -2.66
C SER A 366 30.92 -23.31 -2.35
N ASP A 367 31.77 -23.96 -1.55
CA ASP A 367 33.11 -23.49 -1.14
C ASP A 367 33.10 -22.09 -0.51
N ALA A 368 32.07 -21.83 0.28
CA ALA A 368 31.77 -20.54 0.90
C ALA A 368 32.38 -20.42 2.30
N ASP A 369 33.65 -20.79 2.47
CA ASP A 369 34.31 -20.66 3.77
C ASP A 369 34.45 -19.18 4.17
N PRO A 370 34.10 -18.82 5.43
CA PRO A 370 34.20 -17.44 5.90
C PRO A 370 35.61 -16.87 5.82
N LEU A 371 36.63 -17.70 6.04
CA LEU A 371 38.04 -17.32 6.06
C LEU A 371 38.83 -18.11 5.01
N PRO A 372 39.90 -17.52 4.41
CA PRO A 372 40.35 -16.14 4.57
C PRO A 372 39.37 -15.12 3.98
N ALA A 373 39.19 -13.96 4.62
CA ALA A 373 38.28 -12.91 4.17
C ALA A 373 38.73 -12.32 2.82
N ARG A 374 40.04 -12.15 2.61
CA ARG A 374 40.65 -11.62 1.37
C ARG A 374 40.76 -12.69 0.27
N LYS A 375 39.62 -13.23 -0.17
CA LYS A 375 39.51 -14.23 -1.24
C LYS A 375 38.50 -13.77 -2.29
N ARG A 376 38.77 -14.11 -3.56
CA ARG A 376 37.81 -13.88 -4.65
C ARG A 376 36.57 -14.75 -4.45
N ARG A 377 35.39 -14.12 -4.45
CA ARG A 377 34.11 -14.79 -4.21
C ARG A 377 33.09 -14.38 -5.26
N ALA A 378 32.28 -15.34 -5.71
CA ALA A 378 31.02 -14.99 -6.36
C ALA A 378 30.04 -14.41 -5.33
N TRP A 379 29.02 -13.66 -5.76
CA TRP A 379 28.09 -13.01 -4.83
C TRP A 379 27.31 -14.02 -3.97
N GLY A 380 26.94 -15.17 -4.53
CA GLY A 380 26.33 -16.28 -3.79
C GLY A 380 27.26 -16.86 -2.72
N GLN A 381 28.57 -16.96 -3.00
CA GLN A 381 29.56 -17.38 -2.00
C GLN A 381 29.71 -16.34 -0.90
N ALA A 382 29.58 -15.05 -1.21
CA ALA A 382 29.60 -13.98 -0.21
C ALA A 382 28.39 -14.07 0.74
N VAL A 383 27.18 -14.31 0.20
CA VAL A 383 25.97 -14.53 1.00
C VAL A 383 26.07 -15.82 1.83
N SER A 384 26.49 -16.94 1.23
CA SER A 384 26.68 -18.20 1.96
C SER A 384 27.77 -18.11 3.04
N ALA A 385 28.87 -17.41 2.78
CA ALA A 385 29.94 -17.18 3.77
C ALA A 385 29.46 -16.27 4.91
N ALA A 386 28.64 -15.27 4.60
CA ALA A 386 27.99 -14.42 5.61
C ALA A 386 27.04 -15.22 6.52
N LEU A 387 26.20 -16.09 5.94
CA LEU A 387 25.31 -16.98 6.69
C LEU A 387 26.09 -17.97 7.56
N ARG A 388 27.17 -18.56 7.04
CA ARG A 388 28.04 -19.46 7.82
C ARG A 388 28.74 -18.73 8.96
N LEU A 389 29.24 -17.51 8.72
CA LEU A 389 29.86 -16.68 9.76
C LEU A 389 28.84 -16.34 10.86
N PHE A 390 27.63 -15.95 10.48
CA PHE A 390 26.55 -15.63 11.42
C PHE A 390 26.18 -16.84 12.29
N ARG A 391 26.00 -18.02 11.68
CA ARG A 391 25.68 -19.27 12.40
C ARG A 391 26.82 -19.73 13.32
N ALA A 392 28.06 -19.59 12.89
CA ALA A 392 29.21 -20.00 13.70
C ALA A 392 29.47 -19.07 14.89
N ARG A 393 29.04 -17.80 14.82
CA ARG A 393 29.34 -16.77 15.83
C ARG A 393 28.15 -15.85 16.12
N PRO A 394 27.01 -16.38 16.61
CA PRO A 394 25.81 -15.58 16.83
C PRO A 394 26.04 -14.43 17.83
N GLY A 395 26.89 -14.64 18.86
CA GLY A 395 27.19 -13.62 19.87
C GLY A 395 27.86 -12.34 19.32
N LEU A 396 28.58 -12.41 18.19
CA LEU A 396 29.18 -11.23 17.57
C LEU A 396 28.12 -10.34 16.90
N PHE A 397 27.04 -10.94 16.40
CA PHE A 397 25.96 -10.22 15.72
C PHE A 397 24.79 -9.89 16.65
N ALA A 398 24.66 -10.60 17.78
CA ALA A 398 23.60 -10.42 18.75
C ALA A 398 23.52 -8.99 19.30
N GLY A 399 24.65 -8.33 19.55
CA GLY A 399 24.67 -6.93 20.01
C GLY A 399 24.08 -5.95 18.99
N PHE A 400 24.35 -6.16 17.70
CA PHE A 400 23.78 -5.34 16.62
C PHE A 400 22.31 -5.66 16.40
N ALA A 401 21.95 -6.94 16.38
CA ALA A 401 20.54 -7.35 16.31
C ALA A 401 19.74 -6.74 17.48
N ALA A 402 20.30 -6.75 18.70
CA ALA A 402 19.69 -6.10 19.86
C ALA A 402 19.55 -4.57 19.69
N ALA A 403 20.54 -3.90 19.11
CA ALA A 403 20.44 -2.47 18.81
C ALA A 403 19.31 -2.16 17.83
N PHE A 404 19.18 -2.95 16.75
CA PHE A 404 18.03 -2.86 15.85
C PHE A 404 16.73 -3.17 16.61
N VAL A 405 16.65 -4.22 17.42
CA VAL A 405 15.43 -4.51 18.21
C VAL A 405 15.04 -3.35 19.14
N VAL A 406 16.00 -2.73 19.83
CA VAL A 406 15.73 -1.58 20.71
C VAL A 406 15.18 -0.40 19.92
N LEU A 407 15.79 -0.09 18.78
CA LEU A 407 15.28 0.95 17.88
C LEU A 407 13.87 0.62 17.38
N SER A 408 13.55 -0.66 17.13
CA SER A 408 12.21 -1.10 16.72
C SER A 408 11.21 -0.86 17.84
N LEU A 409 11.57 -1.21 19.07
CA LEU A 409 10.72 -0.97 20.24
C LEU A 409 10.45 0.54 20.44
N VAL A 410 11.45 1.39 20.21
CA VAL A 410 11.27 2.85 20.23
C VAL A 410 10.26 3.28 19.15
N THR A 411 10.38 2.77 17.92
CA THR A 411 9.40 3.08 16.85
C THR A 411 7.99 2.61 17.18
N ILE A 412 7.82 1.43 17.80
CA ILE A 412 6.51 0.92 18.22
C ILE A 412 5.89 1.84 19.27
N VAL A 413 6.66 2.28 20.26
CA VAL A 413 6.17 3.18 21.31
C VAL A 413 5.74 4.51 20.70
N LEU A 414 6.52 5.05 19.75
CA LEU A 414 6.18 6.28 19.05
C LEU A 414 4.91 6.14 18.22
N ALA A 415 4.79 5.06 17.43
CA ALA A 415 3.60 4.72 16.66
C ALA A 415 2.35 4.62 17.55
N ARG A 416 2.45 3.99 18.72
CA ARG A 416 1.33 3.91 19.68
C ARG A 416 0.92 5.27 20.25
N VAL A 417 1.90 6.10 20.60
CA VAL A 417 1.64 7.47 21.09
C VAL A 417 0.98 8.32 19.99
N GLN A 418 1.38 8.10 18.73
CA GLN A 418 0.77 8.73 17.56
C GLN A 418 -0.68 8.24 17.35
N MET A 419 -0.94 6.93 17.34
CA MET A 419 -2.29 6.37 17.14
C MET A 419 -3.29 6.76 18.24
N ALA A 420 -2.82 6.95 19.48
CA ALA A 420 -3.68 7.46 20.55
C ALA A 420 -4.16 8.90 20.31
N ARG A 421 -3.57 9.61 19.33
CA ARG A 421 -3.93 10.96 18.93
C ARG A 421 -4.55 10.87 17.54
N ARG A 422 -5.78 11.35 17.37
CA ARG A 422 -6.57 11.21 16.14
C ARG A 422 -6.00 11.95 14.91
N ASP A 423 -4.86 12.64 15.05
CA ASP A 423 -4.32 13.60 14.08
C ASP A 423 -2.87 13.28 13.61
N ALA A 424 -2.38 12.04 13.76
CA ALA A 424 -1.00 11.72 13.39
C ALA A 424 -0.88 11.42 11.87
N PRO A 425 0.07 12.05 11.15
CA PRO A 425 0.30 11.78 9.72
C PRO A 425 0.82 10.35 9.49
N ALA A 426 0.39 9.74 8.39
CA ALA A 426 0.85 8.42 7.94
C ALA A 426 2.26 8.45 7.32
N ASP A 427 2.69 9.62 6.80
CA ASP A 427 3.98 9.80 6.13
C ASP A 427 4.82 10.92 6.79
N LEU A 428 6.13 10.67 6.88
CA LEU A 428 7.17 11.57 7.36
C LEU A 428 7.26 12.89 6.58
N ALA A 429 6.77 12.90 5.34
CA ALA A 429 6.79 14.03 4.43
C ALA A 429 5.47 14.84 4.39
N ALA A 430 4.41 14.38 5.06
CA ALA A 430 3.14 15.10 5.04
C ALA A 430 3.25 16.44 5.81
N PRO A 431 2.80 17.57 5.22
CA PRO A 431 2.64 18.81 5.96
C PRO A 431 1.75 18.56 7.18
N THR A 432 2.25 18.89 8.37
CA THR A 432 1.45 18.74 9.59
C THR A 432 0.93 20.12 9.98
N GLU A 433 -0.40 20.27 9.99
CA GLU A 433 -1.05 21.50 10.42
C GLU A 433 -1.04 21.67 11.96
N SER A 434 -0.66 20.61 12.69
CA SER A 434 -0.65 20.59 14.15
C SER A 434 0.78 20.52 14.71
N ALA A 435 1.03 21.29 15.78
CA ALA A 435 2.32 21.26 16.50
C ALA A 435 2.73 19.85 16.98
N PRO A 436 1.82 18.98 17.46
CA PRO A 436 2.16 17.59 17.77
C PRO A 436 2.60 16.76 16.56
N GLY A 437 1.98 16.96 15.39
CA GLY A 437 2.37 16.30 14.14
C GLY A 437 3.79 16.65 13.73
N PHE A 438 4.17 17.93 13.84
CA PHE A 438 5.53 18.39 13.56
C PHE A 438 6.60 17.67 14.41
N TRP A 439 6.37 17.57 15.74
CA TRP A 439 7.28 16.86 16.63
C TRP A 439 7.35 15.36 16.33
N ALA A 440 6.22 14.74 15.96
CA ALA A 440 6.19 13.35 15.53
C ALA A 440 7.07 13.12 14.28
N SER A 441 6.98 13.99 13.27
CA SER A 441 7.81 13.92 12.06
C SER A 441 9.31 14.11 12.37
N LEU A 442 9.66 15.06 13.26
CA LEU A 442 11.05 15.23 13.71
C LEU A 442 11.61 13.99 14.41
N VAL A 443 10.81 13.36 15.28
CA VAL A 443 11.25 12.14 15.97
C VAL A 443 11.42 10.99 15.00
N ALA A 444 10.50 10.80 14.07
CA ALA A 444 10.62 9.75 13.06
C ALA A 444 11.81 10.01 12.09
N LEU A 445 12.12 11.28 11.76
CA LEU A 445 13.36 11.64 11.05
C LEU A 445 14.60 11.25 11.87
N ALA A 446 14.61 11.55 13.17
CA ALA A 446 15.72 11.20 14.06
C ALA A 446 15.93 9.68 14.14
N VAL A 447 14.85 8.89 14.22
CA VAL A 447 14.90 7.42 14.15
C VAL A 447 15.49 6.95 12.82
N THR A 448 15.06 7.52 11.69
CA THR A 448 15.57 7.16 10.36
C THR A 448 17.08 7.43 10.26
N LEU A 449 17.54 8.59 10.72
CA LEU A 449 18.97 8.92 10.77
C LEU A 449 19.76 7.97 11.69
N LEU A 450 19.18 7.62 12.85
CA LEU A 450 19.78 6.68 13.80
C LEU A 450 19.86 5.25 13.23
N THR A 451 18.87 4.84 12.44
CA THR A 451 18.85 3.56 11.72
C THR A 451 19.96 3.49 10.68
N ILE A 452 20.10 4.54 9.87
CA ILE A 452 21.17 4.67 8.87
C ILE A 452 22.54 4.64 9.57
N ALA A 453 22.71 5.38 10.66
CA ALA A 453 23.95 5.38 11.44
C ALA A 453 24.25 4.00 12.03
N THR A 454 23.23 3.30 12.55
CA THR A 454 23.37 1.94 13.10
C THR A 454 23.78 0.95 12.02
N TYR A 455 23.25 1.08 10.80
CA TYR A 455 23.68 0.26 9.65
C TYR A 455 25.16 0.50 9.28
N PHE A 456 25.61 1.76 9.22
CA PHE A 456 27.03 2.05 8.94
C PHE A 456 27.96 1.56 10.06
N ALA A 457 27.55 1.67 11.33
CA ALA A 457 28.29 1.13 12.46
C ALA A 457 28.37 -0.41 12.40
N LEU A 458 27.28 -1.08 12.05
CA LEU A 458 27.25 -2.52 11.80
C LEU A 458 28.21 -2.91 10.66
N LEU A 459 28.16 -2.22 9.52
CA LEU A 459 29.05 -2.50 8.39
C LEU A 459 30.53 -2.30 8.77
N ALA A 460 30.83 -1.26 9.55
CA ALA A 460 32.17 -1.02 10.07
C ALA A 460 32.64 -2.14 11.00
N ALA A 461 31.81 -2.53 11.98
CA ALA A 461 32.13 -3.58 12.94
C ALA A 461 32.31 -4.96 12.29
N VAL A 462 31.46 -5.29 11.32
CA VAL A 462 31.55 -6.56 10.57
C VAL A 462 32.82 -6.57 9.71
N THR A 463 33.17 -5.44 9.09
CA THR A 463 34.43 -5.34 8.34
C THR A 463 35.64 -5.46 9.26
N ALA A 464 35.63 -4.81 10.43
CA ALA A 464 36.71 -4.91 11.43
C ALA A 464 36.87 -6.36 11.94
N THR A 465 35.75 -7.04 12.18
CA THR A 465 35.71 -8.43 12.60
C THR A 465 36.35 -9.32 11.54
N LEU A 466 35.93 -9.19 10.29
CA LEU A 466 36.48 -9.98 9.18
C LEU A 466 37.98 -9.71 8.99
N ASP A 467 38.42 -8.45 9.04
CA ASP A 467 39.84 -8.10 8.90
C ASP A 467 40.71 -8.68 10.03
N GLN A 468 40.21 -8.69 11.27
CA GLN A 468 40.93 -9.27 12.41
C GLN A 468 40.96 -10.79 12.39
N LEU A 469 39.85 -11.43 12.03
CA LEU A 469 39.80 -12.89 11.89
C LEU A 469 40.71 -13.37 10.76
N ASP A 470 40.82 -12.61 9.68
CA ASP A 470 41.76 -12.91 8.58
C ASP A 470 43.23 -12.84 9.04
N ARG A 471 43.53 -12.00 10.03
CA ARG A 471 44.87 -11.86 10.65
C ARG A 471 45.10 -12.82 11.83
N GLY A 472 44.16 -13.70 12.14
CA GLY A 472 44.26 -14.63 13.28
C GLY A 472 44.14 -13.97 14.65
N VAL A 473 43.64 -12.73 14.72
CA VAL A 473 43.46 -12.00 16.00
C VAL A 473 42.12 -12.42 16.62
N PRO A 474 42.08 -12.79 17.92
CA PRO A 474 40.83 -13.12 18.60
C PRO A 474 39.92 -11.90 18.68
N VAL A 475 38.66 -12.06 18.28
CA VAL A 475 37.66 -10.98 18.23
C VAL A 475 36.63 -11.15 19.34
N THR A 476 36.39 -10.08 20.11
CA THR A 476 35.28 -9.99 21.07
C THR A 476 34.38 -8.78 20.72
N ALA A 477 33.11 -8.84 21.10
CA ALA A 477 32.15 -7.76 20.83
C ALA A 477 32.60 -6.41 21.43
N ALA A 478 33.14 -6.43 22.67
CA ALA A 478 33.59 -5.22 23.35
C ALA A 478 34.79 -4.55 22.64
N LEU A 479 35.71 -5.33 22.10
CA LEU A 479 36.83 -4.80 21.32
C LEU A 479 36.35 -4.14 20.03
N MET A 480 35.35 -4.72 19.36
CA MET A 480 34.81 -4.16 18.11
C MET A 480 34.09 -2.85 18.36
N VAL A 481 33.29 -2.76 19.42
CA VAL A 481 32.62 -1.50 19.81
C VAL A 481 33.65 -0.42 20.09
N ARG A 482 34.71 -0.72 20.86
CA ARG A 482 35.79 0.25 21.15
C ARG A 482 36.49 0.72 19.88
N GLN A 483 36.72 -0.15 18.91
CA GLN A 483 37.34 0.22 17.64
C GLN A 483 36.42 1.08 16.75
N VAL A 484 35.14 0.73 16.65
CA VAL A 484 34.18 1.57 15.93
C VAL A 484 34.07 2.96 16.59
N VAL A 485 34.12 3.00 17.93
CA VAL A 485 34.13 4.24 18.69
C VAL A 485 35.45 5.00 18.51
N SER A 486 36.61 4.36 18.32
CA SER A 486 37.85 5.10 18.02
C SER A 486 37.83 5.70 16.61
N ASP A 487 37.21 5.00 15.66
CA ASP A 487 37.16 5.38 14.25
C ASP A 487 35.92 6.23 13.90
N TRP A 488 35.18 6.72 14.90
CA TRP A 488 33.90 7.40 14.69
C TRP A 488 34.01 8.64 13.79
N ARG A 489 35.06 9.46 13.95
CA ARG A 489 35.24 10.70 13.15
C ARG A 489 35.36 10.42 11.64
N PRO A 490 36.31 9.57 11.17
CA PRO A 490 36.39 9.25 9.75
C PRO A 490 35.17 8.50 9.22
N LEU A 491 34.55 7.64 10.03
CA LEU A 491 33.31 6.93 9.68
C LEU A 491 32.14 7.88 9.48
N THR A 492 31.86 8.76 10.44
CA THR A 492 30.78 9.76 10.36
C THR A 492 31.00 10.68 9.17
N ARG A 493 32.23 11.14 8.92
CA ARG A 493 32.53 11.97 7.75
C ARG A 493 32.22 11.25 6.43
N ALA A 494 32.63 9.99 6.30
CA ALA A 494 32.35 9.20 5.10
C ALA A 494 30.84 8.95 4.92
N ALA A 495 30.15 8.56 6.00
CA ALA A 495 28.71 8.27 6.00
C ALA A 495 27.87 9.51 5.68
N VAL A 496 28.12 10.64 6.35
CA VAL A 496 27.40 11.90 6.11
C VAL A 496 27.63 12.38 4.68
N GLN A 497 28.87 12.40 4.20
CA GLN A 497 29.15 12.79 2.81
C GLN A 497 28.50 11.84 1.80
N TYR A 498 28.42 10.54 2.10
CA TYR A 498 27.75 9.56 1.25
C TYR A 498 26.24 9.83 1.18
N VAL A 499 25.58 9.96 2.33
CA VAL A 499 24.12 10.14 2.44
C VAL A 499 23.68 11.50 1.92
N VAL A 500 24.35 12.60 2.30
CA VAL A 500 23.96 13.96 1.89
C VAL A 500 24.04 14.13 0.37
N VAL A 501 25.06 13.57 -0.28
CA VAL A 501 25.18 13.66 -1.74
C VAL A 501 24.10 12.84 -2.43
N ILE A 502 23.77 11.64 -1.91
CA ILE A 502 22.66 10.85 -2.46
C ILE A 502 21.34 11.61 -2.29
N ALA A 503 21.06 12.11 -1.07
CA ALA A 503 19.85 12.88 -0.78
C ALA A 503 19.72 14.10 -1.71
N ALA A 504 20.80 14.85 -1.93
CA ALA A 504 20.80 15.99 -2.86
C ALA A 504 20.54 15.57 -4.32
N LEU A 505 21.10 14.43 -4.75
CA LEU A 505 20.89 13.89 -6.10
C LEU A 505 19.51 13.24 -6.29
N THR A 506 18.78 12.93 -5.22
CA THR A 506 17.42 12.39 -5.30
C THR A 506 16.33 13.47 -5.22
N ILE A 507 16.69 14.75 -5.00
CA ILE A 507 15.72 15.87 -5.01
C ILE A 507 15.02 15.96 -6.38
N PHE A 508 15.75 15.73 -7.47
CA PHE A 508 15.19 15.75 -8.82
C PHE A 508 15.15 14.34 -9.42
N VAL A 509 14.01 13.96 -10.00
CA VAL A 509 13.84 12.65 -10.67
C VAL A 509 14.90 12.44 -11.75
N ALA A 510 15.23 13.48 -12.51
CA ALA A 510 16.25 13.43 -13.57
C ALA A 510 17.67 13.09 -13.06
N THR A 511 17.98 13.33 -11.78
CA THR A 511 19.30 13.05 -11.19
C THR A 511 19.38 11.70 -10.47
N ILE A 512 18.28 10.94 -10.39
CA ILE A 512 18.26 9.60 -9.79
C ILE A 512 19.29 8.65 -10.43
N PRO A 513 19.48 8.59 -11.76
CA PRO A 513 20.53 7.75 -12.36
C PRO A 513 21.95 8.10 -11.86
N LEU A 514 22.21 9.38 -11.64
CA LEU A 514 23.48 9.86 -11.08
C LEU A 514 23.63 9.49 -9.61
N ALA A 515 22.54 9.54 -8.83
CA ALA A 515 22.50 9.07 -7.45
C ALA A 515 22.85 7.57 -7.37
N VAL A 516 22.27 6.74 -8.24
CA VAL A 516 22.56 5.29 -8.32
C VAL A 516 24.02 5.04 -8.69
N TYR A 517 24.54 5.75 -9.69
CA TYR A 517 25.95 5.65 -10.05
C TYR A 517 26.87 6.03 -8.88
N TYR A 518 26.56 7.15 -8.20
CA TYR A 518 27.31 7.63 -7.04
C TYR A 518 27.29 6.61 -5.90
N ALA A 519 26.11 6.10 -5.54
CA ALA A 519 25.91 5.11 -4.48
C ALA A 519 26.76 3.86 -4.73
N VAL A 520 26.62 3.22 -5.89
CA VAL A 520 27.36 2.00 -6.22
C VAL A 520 28.87 2.25 -6.25
N SER A 521 29.32 3.35 -6.85
CA SER A 521 30.76 3.66 -6.95
C SER A 521 31.41 3.88 -5.58
N ARG A 522 30.64 4.24 -4.56
CA ARG A 522 31.12 4.62 -3.22
C ARG A 522 30.63 3.68 -2.11
N ALA A 523 29.99 2.56 -2.47
CA ALA A 523 29.41 1.60 -1.53
C ALA A 523 30.42 1.01 -0.54
N PHE A 524 31.71 0.98 -0.87
CA PHE A 524 32.75 0.41 -0.03
C PHE A 524 33.50 1.42 0.85
N ALA A 525 33.02 2.67 0.95
CA ALA A 525 33.69 3.70 1.73
C ALA A 525 33.88 3.31 3.20
N VAL A 526 32.84 2.76 3.85
CA VAL A 526 32.93 2.31 5.25
C VAL A 526 33.89 1.12 5.41
N PRO A 527 33.80 0.04 4.60
CA PRO A 527 34.79 -1.03 4.64
C PRO A 527 36.24 -0.54 4.47
N ILE A 528 36.48 0.44 3.61
CA ILE A 528 37.82 1.02 3.37
C ILE A 528 38.32 1.82 4.57
N VAL A 529 37.48 2.64 5.21
CA VAL A 529 37.86 3.39 6.42
C VAL A 529 38.41 2.43 7.48
N VAL A 530 37.73 1.29 7.66
CA VAL A 530 38.09 0.31 8.70
C VAL A 530 39.29 -0.55 8.30
N ALA A 531 39.24 -1.19 7.11
CA ALA A 531 40.25 -2.17 6.71
C ALA A 531 41.55 -1.54 6.18
N GLU A 532 41.48 -0.33 5.60
CA GLU A 532 42.65 0.41 5.08
C GLU A 532 43.05 1.61 5.97
N ARG A 533 42.36 1.86 7.09
CA ARG A 533 42.61 2.97 8.03
C ARG A 533 42.68 4.35 7.35
N CYS A 534 41.82 4.56 6.36
CA CYS A 534 41.75 5.80 5.59
C CYS A 534 40.81 6.84 6.23
N SER A 535 41.09 8.13 6.00
CA SER A 535 40.13 9.20 6.34
C SER A 535 38.96 9.24 5.35
N GLY A 536 37.83 9.83 5.75
CA GLY A 536 36.54 9.64 5.05
C GLY A 536 36.51 10.06 3.56
N GLY A 537 37.08 11.22 3.21
CA GLY A 537 37.13 11.68 1.82
C GLY A 537 38.00 10.80 0.90
N PRO A 538 39.24 10.47 1.30
CA PRO A 538 40.06 9.46 0.62
C PRO A 538 39.37 8.09 0.48
N ALA A 539 38.64 7.63 1.48
CA ALA A 539 37.92 6.35 1.41
C ALA A 539 36.85 6.33 0.29
N LEU A 540 36.08 7.40 0.12
CA LEU A 540 35.13 7.55 -0.99
C LEU A 540 35.82 7.52 -2.35
N ARG A 541 36.99 8.16 -2.48
CA ARG A 541 37.81 8.13 -3.71
C ARG A 541 38.36 6.73 -3.98
N ARG A 542 38.86 6.06 -2.96
CA ARG A 542 39.36 4.68 -3.04
C ARG A 542 38.26 3.70 -3.46
N SER A 543 37.05 3.82 -2.91
CA SER A 543 35.89 3.02 -3.33
C SER A 543 35.62 3.20 -4.83
N ARG A 544 35.62 4.45 -5.31
CA ARG A 544 35.41 4.74 -6.73
C ARG A 544 36.46 4.06 -7.60
N MET A 545 37.73 4.01 -7.16
CA MET A 545 38.80 3.32 -7.88
C MET A 545 38.59 1.80 -7.92
N LEU A 546 38.17 1.18 -6.82
CA LEU A 546 37.88 -0.26 -6.77
C LEU A 546 36.72 -0.68 -7.68
N VAL A 547 35.75 0.22 -7.89
CA VAL A 547 34.56 -0.03 -8.71
C VAL A 547 34.76 0.39 -10.18
N ARG A 548 35.73 1.26 -10.47
CA ARG A 548 35.97 1.79 -11.83
C ARG A 548 36.25 0.65 -12.82
N GLY A 549 35.56 0.68 -13.96
CA GLY A 549 35.67 -0.35 -15.01
C GLY A 549 34.97 -1.67 -14.69
N ARG A 550 34.37 -1.81 -13.50
CA ARG A 550 33.64 -3.03 -13.07
C ARG A 550 32.29 -2.72 -12.44
N TRP A 551 31.72 -1.56 -12.76
CA TRP A 551 30.52 -1.03 -12.12
C TRP A 551 29.38 -2.05 -12.08
N TRP A 552 29.03 -2.68 -13.20
CA TRP A 552 27.97 -3.71 -13.25
C TRP A 552 28.26 -4.95 -12.40
N ARG A 553 29.54 -5.36 -12.31
CA ARG A 553 29.97 -6.48 -11.45
C ARG A 553 29.93 -6.14 -9.96
N THR A 554 29.75 -4.88 -9.60
CA THR A 554 29.50 -4.43 -8.24
C THR A 554 28.03 -4.12 -8.01
N ALA A 555 27.40 -3.36 -8.93
CA ALA A 555 26.01 -2.92 -8.85
C ALA A 555 25.05 -4.10 -8.68
N VAL A 556 25.15 -5.12 -9.55
CA VAL A 556 24.19 -6.24 -9.55
C VAL A 556 24.28 -7.07 -8.27
N PRO A 557 25.47 -7.56 -7.84
CA PRO A 557 25.60 -8.22 -6.54
C PRO A 557 25.15 -7.37 -5.36
N LEU A 558 25.50 -6.08 -5.36
CA LEU A 558 25.14 -5.17 -4.26
C LEU A 558 23.62 -4.99 -4.17
N ALA A 559 22.95 -4.78 -5.31
CA ALA A 559 21.50 -4.66 -5.40
C ALA A 559 20.81 -5.95 -4.94
N ILE A 560 21.30 -7.13 -5.36
CA ILE A 560 20.74 -8.42 -4.91
C ILE A 560 20.93 -8.60 -3.39
N ILE A 561 22.13 -8.37 -2.87
CA ILE A 561 22.43 -8.56 -1.43
C ILE A 561 21.58 -7.63 -0.56
N ILE A 562 21.55 -6.34 -0.90
CA ILE A 562 20.77 -5.33 -0.15
C ILE A 562 19.28 -5.61 -0.32
N GLY A 563 18.83 -5.91 -1.54
CA GLY A 563 17.44 -6.24 -1.85
C GLY A 563 16.93 -7.46 -1.08
N LEU A 564 17.72 -8.54 -0.99
CA LEU A 564 17.37 -9.71 -0.17
C LEU A 564 17.26 -9.37 1.33
N GLY A 565 18.16 -8.53 1.84
CA GLY A 565 18.12 -8.07 3.23
C GLY A 565 16.87 -7.23 3.53
N LEU A 566 16.52 -6.30 2.62
CA LEU A 566 15.34 -5.44 2.73
C LEU A 566 14.03 -6.21 2.54
N ALA A 567 13.99 -7.18 1.63
CA ALA A 567 12.78 -7.94 1.30
C ALA A 567 12.42 -9.02 2.32
N ALA A 568 13.37 -9.48 3.14
CA ALA A 568 13.16 -10.58 4.08
C ALA A 568 11.97 -10.35 5.03
N GLY A 569 11.86 -9.15 5.61
CA GLY A 569 10.74 -8.76 6.46
C GLY A 569 9.40 -8.69 5.69
N PRO A 570 9.29 -7.83 4.66
CA PRO A 570 8.09 -7.69 3.82
C PRO A 570 7.55 -9.01 3.28
N VAL A 571 8.40 -9.86 2.69
CA VAL A 571 7.96 -11.14 2.09
C VAL A 571 7.37 -12.06 3.16
N ALA A 572 8.03 -12.17 4.31
CA ALA A 572 7.50 -12.98 5.41
C ALA A 572 6.21 -12.38 5.99
N GLY A 573 6.15 -11.06 6.17
CA GLY A 573 4.96 -10.40 6.70
C GLY A 573 3.76 -10.46 5.76
N ILE A 574 3.95 -10.31 4.44
CA ILE A 574 2.90 -10.53 3.43
C ILE A 574 2.41 -11.98 3.47
N SER A 575 3.33 -12.93 3.59
CA SER A 575 2.96 -14.35 3.72
C SER A 575 2.13 -14.63 4.97
N LEU A 576 2.48 -13.99 6.10
CA LEU A 576 1.69 -14.06 7.34
C LEU A 576 0.34 -13.36 7.20
N LEU A 577 0.29 -12.20 6.54
CA LEU A 577 -0.94 -11.44 6.34
C LEU A 577 -1.99 -12.21 5.54
N LEU A 578 -1.53 -12.92 4.49
CA LEU A 578 -2.39 -13.73 3.62
C LEU A 578 -2.71 -15.11 4.21
N GLY A 579 -1.86 -15.64 5.09
CA GLY A 579 -1.97 -17.01 5.61
C GLY A 579 -2.52 -17.13 7.04
N THR A 580 -2.71 -16.02 7.76
CA THR A 580 -3.08 -16.03 9.19
C THR A 580 -4.00 -14.87 9.56
N ASP A 581 -4.60 -14.90 10.76
CA ASP A 581 -5.40 -13.81 11.33
C ASP A 581 -4.63 -12.95 12.35
N LEU A 582 -3.31 -12.91 12.23
CA LEU A 582 -2.49 -12.08 13.12
C LEU A 582 -2.77 -10.59 12.84
N SER A 583 -2.81 -9.79 13.91
CA SER A 583 -2.98 -8.33 13.77
C SER A 583 -1.85 -7.72 12.90
N PRO A 584 -2.14 -6.69 12.09
CA PRO A 584 -1.12 -6.01 11.29
C PRO A 584 0.07 -5.49 12.10
N THR A 585 -0.19 -5.06 13.34
CA THR A 585 0.87 -4.62 14.27
C THR A 585 1.85 -5.77 14.57
N LEU A 586 1.33 -6.96 14.88
CA LEU A 586 2.17 -8.12 15.17
C LEU A 586 2.96 -8.57 13.92
N ILE A 587 2.32 -8.52 12.74
CA ILE A 587 2.98 -8.84 11.47
C ILE A 587 4.15 -7.89 11.21
N ASN A 588 3.95 -6.58 11.37
CA ASN A 588 5.01 -5.59 11.22
C ASN A 588 6.13 -5.81 12.26
N VAL A 589 5.81 -6.19 13.50
CA VAL A 589 6.83 -6.55 14.52
C VAL A 589 7.67 -7.74 14.06
N VAL A 590 7.04 -8.83 13.58
CA VAL A 590 7.76 -10.00 13.06
C VAL A 590 8.63 -9.62 11.87
N SER A 591 8.11 -8.80 10.96
CA SER A 591 8.86 -8.27 9.81
C SER A 591 10.11 -7.48 10.24
N SER A 592 9.96 -6.56 11.20
CA SER A 592 11.08 -5.79 11.74
C SER A 592 12.11 -6.66 12.46
N LEU A 593 11.70 -7.73 13.14
CA LEU A 593 12.63 -8.70 13.75
C LEU A 593 13.41 -9.47 12.67
N LEU A 594 12.74 -9.90 11.61
CA LEU A 594 13.39 -10.59 10.48
C LEU A 594 14.36 -9.64 9.75
N PHE A 595 13.97 -8.38 9.56
CA PHE A 595 14.86 -7.34 9.03
C PHE A 595 16.09 -7.14 9.93
N ALA A 596 15.92 -7.02 11.25
CA ALA A 596 17.01 -6.88 12.22
C ALA A 596 18.00 -8.06 12.19
N LEU A 597 17.51 -9.27 11.86
CA LEU A 597 18.34 -10.47 11.70
C LEU A 597 19.00 -10.57 10.31
N ALA A 598 18.32 -10.10 9.26
CA ALA A 598 18.81 -10.16 7.88
C ALA A 598 19.91 -9.13 7.59
N MET A 599 19.80 -7.91 8.16
CA MET A 599 20.74 -6.82 7.88
C MET A 599 22.21 -7.11 8.28
N PRO A 600 22.51 -7.76 9.42
CA PRO A 600 23.86 -8.24 9.72
C PRO A 600 24.45 -9.19 8.67
N VAL A 601 23.63 -10.09 8.13
CA VAL A 601 24.05 -11.01 7.05
C VAL A 601 24.33 -10.23 5.77
N ALA A 602 23.45 -9.28 5.41
CA ALA A 602 23.64 -8.41 4.26
C ALA A 602 24.92 -7.57 4.39
N ALA A 603 25.18 -6.97 5.57
CA ALA A 603 26.40 -6.21 5.84
C ALA A 603 27.66 -7.06 5.71
N ALA A 604 27.65 -8.31 6.20
CA ALA A 604 28.75 -9.25 6.02
C ALA A 604 28.98 -9.62 4.54
N ALA A 605 27.91 -9.86 3.78
CA ALA A 605 28.01 -10.12 2.35
C ALA A 605 28.58 -8.92 1.57
N VAL A 606 28.21 -7.68 1.95
CA VAL A 606 28.81 -6.45 1.41
C VAL A 606 30.30 -6.34 1.75
N ALA A 607 30.69 -6.67 2.98
CA ALA A 607 32.10 -6.67 3.39
C ALA A 607 32.92 -7.71 2.61
N TYR A 608 32.40 -8.91 2.37
CA TYR A 608 33.04 -9.90 1.49
C TYR A 608 33.14 -9.40 0.04
N LEU A 609 32.12 -8.72 -0.47
CA LEU A 609 32.14 -8.13 -1.80
C LEU A 609 33.25 -7.06 -1.90
N TYR A 610 33.46 -6.27 -0.84
CA TYR A 610 34.59 -5.35 -0.74
C TYR A 610 35.94 -6.08 -0.81
N PHE A 611 36.16 -7.10 0.04
CA PHE A 611 37.43 -7.83 0.05
C PHE A 611 37.75 -8.50 -1.31
N ASP A 612 36.73 -8.98 -2.00
CA ASP A 612 36.83 -9.54 -3.35
C ASP A 612 37.23 -8.47 -4.41
N ARG A 613 36.76 -7.22 -4.26
CA ARG A 613 37.24 -6.09 -5.09
C ARG A 613 38.66 -5.67 -4.72
N ALA A 614 38.98 -5.59 -3.43
CA ALA A 614 40.31 -5.21 -2.95
C ALA A 614 41.39 -6.22 -3.39
N ALA A 615 41.11 -7.52 -3.30
CA ALA A 615 42.01 -8.60 -3.75
C ALA A 615 42.24 -8.63 -5.27
N SER A 616 41.45 -7.87 -6.04
CA SER A 616 41.58 -7.81 -7.50
C SER A 616 42.54 -6.73 -8.01
N MET A 617 43.04 -5.86 -7.15
CA MET A 617 44.01 -4.82 -7.46
C MET A 617 45.34 -5.19 -6.80
N PRO A 618 46.45 -5.32 -7.55
CA PRO A 618 47.79 -5.31 -6.98
C PRO A 618 47.98 -4.02 -6.16
N GLU A 619 48.82 -4.08 -5.12
CA GLU A 619 49.05 -3.01 -4.14
C GLU A 619 49.04 -1.59 -4.73
N SER A 620 48.30 -0.68 -4.09
CA SER A 620 48.33 0.72 -4.46
C SER A 620 49.66 1.35 -4.03
N PRO A 621 50.32 2.15 -4.88
CA PRO A 621 51.46 2.97 -4.47
C PRO A 621 50.96 4.00 -3.45
N GLY A 622 51.44 3.88 -2.21
CA GLY A 622 50.94 4.70 -1.11
C GLY A 622 51.46 4.32 0.28
N SER A 623 52.63 3.72 0.38
CA SER A 623 53.45 3.75 1.60
C SER A 623 54.69 4.59 1.31
N GLY A 624 54.48 5.90 1.14
CA GLY A 624 55.57 6.86 1.18
C GLY A 624 55.99 7.05 2.64
N GLU A 625 57.20 6.59 2.94
CA GLU A 625 58.09 6.97 4.06
C GLU A 625 57.54 6.84 5.50
N MET A 626 57.86 5.70 6.12
CA MET A 626 58.40 5.70 7.49
C MET A 626 59.69 4.86 7.51
N PRO A 627 60.73 5.30 8.22
CA PRO A 627 62.02 4.64 8.23
C PRO A 627 61.95 3.27 8.90
N ASP A 628 62.79 2.40 8.36
CA ASP A 628 63.03 1.01 8.69
C ASP A 628 62.82 0.64 10.17
N ALA A 629 61.90 -0.27 10.43
CA ALA A 629 61.77 -0.96 11.70
C ALA A 629 61.63 -2.47 11.45
N GLY A 630 62.78 -3.13 11.35
CA GLY A 630 63.01 -4.52 11.77
C GLY A 630 62.09 -5.58 11.20
N ARG A 631 62.35 -6.02 9.96
CA ARG A 631 61.88 -7.33 9.49
C ARG A 631 62.69 -8.44 10.18
N THR A 632 62.15 -9.02 11.24
CA THR A 632 62.58 -10.33 11.75
C THR A 632 61.55 -11.38 11.35
N TYR A 633 61.69 -11.96 10.16
CA TYR A 633 61.24 -13.31 9.87
C TYR A 633 62.21 -13.94 8.86
N SER A 634 63.09 -14.79 9.40
CA SER A 634 63.96 -15.71 8.68
C SER A 634 63.10 -16.69 7.88
N ARG A 635 63.49 -16.94 6.63
CA ARG A 635 62.88 -17.95 5.77
C ARG A 635 63.96 -18.94 5.38
N ASP A 636 64.24 -19.88 6.29
CA ASP A 636 65.01 -21.08 5.99
C ASP A 636 64.25 -22.29 6.53
N GLY A 637 64.04 -23.26 5.65
CA GLY A 637 63.32 -24.49 5.96
C GLY A 637 62.68 -25.11 4.72
N ASP A 638 63.46 -25.37 3.68
CA ASP A 638 63.13 -26.46 2.75
C ASP A 638 64.30 -27.45 2.77
N GLY A 639 64.08 -28.57 3.45
CA GLY A 639 65.04 -29.65 3.56
C GLY A 639 64.89 -30.57 2.36
N ARG A 640 65.88 -30.58 1.48
CA ARG A 640 66.21 -31.76 0.67
C ARG A 640 67.71 -31.98 0.69
N VAL A 641 68.08 -33.15 1.20
CA VAL A 641 69.41 -33.74 1.18
C VAL A 641 69.67 -34.24 -0.23
N GLU A 642 70.76 -33.78 -0.85
CA GLU A 642 71.43 -34.53 -1.91
C GLU A 642 72.93 -34.27 -1.79
N GLN A 643 73.65 -35.33 -1.39
CA GLN A 643 75.10 -35.44 -1.49
C GLN A 643 75.42 -35.89 -2.91
N ASP A 644 76.29 -35.17 -3.63
CA ASP A 644 77.45 -35.78 -4.30
C ASP A 644 78.39 -34.74 -4.94
N LEU A 645 79.63 -35.20 -5.15
CA LEU A 645 80.94 -34.53 -5.19
C LEU A 645 81.29 -33.68 -6.44
N PRO A 646 82.42 -32.93 -6.44
CA PRO A 646 82.65 -31.78 -7.31
C PRO A 646 83.62 -31.95 -8.50
N SER A 647 83.61 -30.89 -9.32
CA SER A 647 84.64 -30.34 -10.23
C SER A 647 84.76 -30.90 -11.65
N VAL A 648 84.76 -30.00 -12.64
CA VAL A 648 85.86 -29.72 -13.60
C VAL A 648 85.46 -28.60 -14.58
N ARG A 649 86.48 -27.78 -14.91
CA ARG A 649 86.60 -26.64 -15.84
C ARG A 649 85.96 -26.81 -17.25
N SER A 650 85.54 -25.72 -17.88
CA SER A 650 86.36 -24.93 -18.85
C SER A 650 85.54 -23.91 -19.64
N ASP A 651 86.11 -22.70 -19.73
CA ASP A 651 86.13 -21.67 -20.77
C ASP A 651 85.12 -21.71 -21.94
N SER A 652 84.36 -20.63 -22.10
CA SER A 652 84.45 -19.65 -23.21
C SER A 652 83.60 -18.42 -22.91
#